data_AF-A0A2N7VGK7-F1
#
_entry.id   AF-A0A2N7VGK7-F1
#
_cell.length_a   1.000
_cell.length_b   1.000
_cell.length_c   1.000
_cell.angle_alpha   90.00
_cell.angle_beta   90.00
_cell.angle_gamma   90.00
#
_symmetry.space_group_name_H-M   'P 1'
#
loop_
_entity.id
_entity.type
_entity.pdbx_description
1 polymer ?
#
loop_
_entity_poly.entity_id
_entity_poly.type
_entity_poly.pdbx_seq_one_letter_code
_entity_poly.pdbx_strand_id
1 'polypeptide(L)'
;MGTAVFVRRSRSHCPLTKAGLLRMVVHVRRYLCHPDPVLHRHPPDGMARRMAVEPRSVERARSDRRLACSGSCVDVLFCDQTGGLLASTYRRIRRGTYPPDSPASISFPRLGCGLAPSVKRPANSALMDDYEKLLPFFERELAQLRGEMLQFERAYPKAAARLSMSGGKTEDPHVERMLQSAAWLNAKAARRIDDHYPEFTDALIETVFPAYLRPIPSCSIAQFDVAGVFDGLTRTITMPRGTELEHRPSLCRFNTAWDVTLSPLGITRAQFSPPTAAPVLPAGALPIDTAGIISIEFSAADQALASENELLPEKLRLYLHGDRFLAAALIDALLLHPQTAFVEADGNRRWQALSSNPASAVGFNDDEAIIDEPKHEKQPALRLLLEYAAFPYKFRFIDIDFAVLLRTAGSCSKLALHFPVSSKAADASTMQRFGLLNARHLRLYCTPVVNLFAADAKAVDVTADTQTYPVVPPSGDGAAAVIHSIQSVRLMHGPEGGKPGAEIPPYRSLQHWSPVGVFWIQEKNSWEIGQGTEIRLVDLDDQPVTPDAAKLAIEVMCMNGHAPHAIDVGAPGGDLFSEELNLSTPITMLVPPSSTSQPPHEDRALWRLLSALSPNHAALSPAGLGALQALLYQFAKTAPPDASRYVAGITKLNGRSVKRVMNVASVPMPVLVPGIQVTLTIDEAAFTGHALHTFTQLMERYFLRYAGGDCIEMVVTSPHGTVIYHGEPLLGPEEFAFV
;
A
#
# COMPACT_ATOMS: atom_id res chain seq x y z
N MET A 1 -6.21 56.24 10.38
CA MET A 1 -5.52 57.55 10.24
C MET A 1 -4.04 57.26 10.03
N GLY A 2 -3.29 58.17 9.39
CA GLY A 2 -2.15 57.80 8.52
C GLY A 2 -2.71 57.49 7.13
N THR A 3 -2.62 58.30 6.07
CA THR A 3 -1.72 59.44 5.74
C THR A 3 -0.24 59.04 5.62
N ALA A 4 0.50 59.38 4.54
CA ALA A 4 0.17 60.19 3.35
C ALA A 4 1.17 60.02 2.17
N VAL A 5 0.77 60.38 0.93
CA VAL A 5 1.57 61.13 -0.10
C VAL A 5 2.82 60.39 -0.70
N PHE A 6 3.33 60.56 -1.93
CA PHE A 6 3.17 61.42 -3.14
C PHE A 6 3.05 60.48 -4.39
N VAL A 7 3.20 60.77 -5.71
CA VAL A 7 3.46 61.94 -6.61
C VAL A 7 2.72 61.70 -7.96
N ARG A 8 2.84 62.57 -9.00
CA ARG A 8 2.27 62.33 -10.36
C ARG A 8 3.08 62.98 -11.50
N ARG A 9 3.57 62.19 -12.48
CA ARG A 9 3.94 62.51 -13.91
C ARG A 9 4.93 61.44 -14.47
N SER A 10 5.15 61.23 -15.77
CA SER A 10 4.25 61.11 -16.95
C SER A 10 5.07 60.80 -18.23
N ARG A 11 4.78 59.66 -18.90
CA ARG A 11 5.17 59.30 -20.30
C ARG A 11 6.66 59.37 -20.70
N SER A 12 7.20 58.24 -21.16
CA SER A 12 7.57 58.05 -22.58
C SER A 12 7.90 56.59 -22.94
N HIS A 13 7.46 56.19 -24.14
CA HIS A 13 7.90 55.04 -24.96
C HIS A 13 7.68 53.60 -24.45
N CYS A 14 7.32 52.74 -25.42
CA CYS A 14 7.19 51.28 -25.37
C CYS A 14 8.04 50.74 -26.55
N PRO A 15 8.47 49.46 -26.58
CA PRO A 15 7.56 48.40 -27.01
C PRO A 15 7.77 47.03 -26.31
N LEU A 16 7.09 46.01 -26.84
CA LEU A 16 7.31 44.55 -26.66
C LEU A 16 6.74 43.87 -25.38
N THR A 17 5.48 43.46 -25.53
CA THR A 17 4.98 42.08 -25.30
C THR A 17 5.38 41.34 -24.01
N LYS A 18 4.42 41.25 -23.08
CA LYS A 18 4.18 40.03 -22.28
C LYS A 18 2.81 39.46 -22.66
N ALA A 19 2.71 38.13 -22.79
CA ALA A 19 1.43 37.44 -22.93
C ALA A 19 0.65 37.49 -21.61
N GLY A 20 -0.67 37.68 -21.68
CA GLY A 20 -1.55 37.65 -20.51
C GLY A 20 -2.19 36.26 -20.35
N LEU A 21 -2.18 35.72 -19.13
CA LEU A 21 -2.98 34.53 -18.82
C LEU A 21 -4.47 34.89 -18.88
N LEU A 22 -5.22 34.31 -19.82
CA LEU A 22 -6.68 34.25 -19.71
C LEU A 22 -7.07 33.18 -18.68
N ARG A 23 -7.60 33.61 -17.53
CA ARG A 23 -8.40 32.73 -16.68
C ARG A 23 -9.74 32.46 -17.36
N MET A 24 -9.90 31.26 -17.90
CA MET A 24 -11.16 30.83 -18.53
C MET A 24 -12.18 30.45 -17.45
N VAL A 25 -13.24 31.24 -17.29
CA VAL A 25 -14.31 30.98 -16.32
C VAL A 25 -15.43 30.19 -17.01
N VAL A 26 -15.47 28.87 -16.77
CA VAL A 26 -16.48 27.98 -17.36
C VAL A 26 -17.76 27.99 -16.52
N HIS A 27 -18.80 28.67 -17.00
CA HIS A 27 -20.14 28.61 -16.39
C HIS A 27 -20.90 27.36 -16.87
N VAL A 28 -20.88 26.29 -16.06
CA VAL A 28 -21.70 25.09 -16.29
C VAL A 28 -23.17 25.37 -15.95
N ARG A 29 -24.01 25.56 -16.97
CA ARG A 29 -25.47 25.53 -16.81
C ARG A 29 -25.97 24.09 -16.89
N ARG A 30 -26.63 23.61 -15.83
CA ARG A 30 -27.41 22.36 -15.87
C ARG A 30 -28.58 22.51 -16.84
N TYR A 31 -28.67 21.62 -17.83
CA TYR A 31 -29.89 21.37 -18.58
C TYR A 31 -30.55 20.09 -18.07
N LEU A 32 -31.86 20.13 -17.88
CA LEU A 32 -32.70 18.98 -17.55
C LEU A 32 -33.36 18.49 -18.84
N CYS A 33 -33.15 17.22 -19.18
CA CYS A 33 -33.81 16.58 -20.32
C CYS A 33 -35.01 15.75 -19.83
N HIS A 34 -36.17 16.00 -20.42
CA HIS A 34 -37.31 15.07 -20.46
C HIS A 34 -37.60 14.74 -21.94
N PRO A 35 -38.27 13.62 -22.24
CA PRO A 35 -38.14 12.93 -23.54
C PRO A 35 -39.00 13.50 -24.67
N ASP A 36 -38.62 13.12 -25.90
CA ASP A 36 -39.29 13.48 -27.16
C ASP A 36 -40.72 12.95 -27.30
N PRO A 37 -41.52 13.62 -28.15
CA PRO A 37 -42.43 12.96 -29.08
C PRO A 37 -41.98 13.17 -30.54
N VAL A 38 -42.14 12.12 -31.35
CA VAL A 38 -41.65 12.02 -32.73
C VAL A 38 -42.72 12.50 -33.73
N LEU A 39 -42.38 13.41 -34.69
CA LEU A 39 -42.71 13.32 -36.14
C LEU A 39 -42.45 14.62 -36.97
N HIS A 40 -41.87 14.41 -38.17
CA HIS A 40 -41.98 15.14 -39.45
C HIS A 40 -41.78 16.68 -39.62
N ARG A 41 -40.74 17.00 -40.43
CA ARG A 41 -40.72 17.87 -41.65
C ARG A 41 -41.19 19.35 -41.59
N HIS A 42 -40.22 20.25 -41.79
CA HIS A 42 -40.18 21.50 -42.61
C HIS A 42 -41.44 22.01 -43.36
N PRO A 43 -41.52 23.34 -43.68
CA PRO A 43 -40.98 24.54 -43.03
C PRO A 43 -42.08 25.65 -42.88
N PRO A 44 -41.86 26.96 -43.13
CA PRO A 44 -41.48 27.99 -42.14
C PRO A 44 -42.51 29.15 -42.01
N ASP A 45 -42.06 30.26 -41.42
CA ASP A 45 -42.66 31.61 -41.40
C ASP A 45 -43.92 31.86 -40.54
N GLY A 46 -44.11 33.12 -40.12
CA GLY A 46 -45.31 33.59 -39.40
C GLY A 46 -45.03 34.51 -38.20
N MET A 47 -44.93 35.82 -38.43
CA MET A 47 -44.83 36.81 -37.35
C MET A 47 -46.13 36.94 -36.52
N ALA A 48 -45.93 37.41 -35.27
CA ALA A 48 -46.77 38.39 -34.57
C ALA A 48 -48.04 37.98 -33.78
N ARG A 49 -47.87 38.09 -32.46
CA ARG A 49 -48.62 38.96 -31.52
C ARG A 49 -50.01 38.56 -30.97
N ARG A 50 -50.11 38.86 -29.66
CA ARG A 50 -51.30 39.25 -28.85
C ARG A 50 -52.22 38.10 -28.39
N MET A 51 -52.29 37.92 -27.07
CA MET A 51 -53.39 38.37 -26.18
C MET A 51 -54.70 37.63 -26.50
N ALA A 52 -54.97 36.49 -25.86
CA ALA A 52 -55.44 36.35 -24.47
C ALA A 52 -56.93 36.69 -24.30
N VAL A 53 -57.71 35.69 -23.86
CA VAL A 53 -58.97 35.81 -23.11
C VAL A 53 -59.23 34.43 -22.46
N GLU A 54 -59.10 34.38 -21.15
CA GLU A 54 -59.93 33.53 -20.27
C GLU A 54 -61.30 34.24 -20.17
N PRO A 55 -62.45 33.54 -19.96
CA PRO A 55 -62.70 32.96 -18.63
C PRO A 55 -63.71 31.78 -18.52
N ARG A 56 -63.70 31.11 -17.34
CA ARG A 56 -64.84 30.54 -16.55
C ARG A 56 -65.91 29.67 -17.28
N SER A 57 -66.39 28.57 -16.70
CA SER A 57 -67.20 28.52 -15.45
C SER A 57 -67.37 27.04 -14.98
N VAL A 58 -67.36 26.70 -13.68
CA VAL A 58 -68.54 26.35 -12.81
C VAL A 58 -69.17 24.96 -13.17
N GLU A 59 -69.42 23.97 -12.28
CA GLU A 59 -69.66 23.98 -10.82
C GLU A 59 -69.31 22.67 -10.04
N ARG A 60 -69.25 22.80 -8.69
CA ARG A 60 -69.42 21.88 -7.51
C ARG A 60 -69.77 20.37 -7.67
N ALA A 61 -69.52 19.47 -6.68
CA ALA A 61 -68.68 19.47 -5.45
C ALA A 61 -68.74 18.10 -4.70
N ARG A 62 -67.87 17.94 -3.65
CA ARG A 62 -67.85 16.90 -2.58
C ARG A 62 -67.36 15.49 -3.00
N SER A 63 -66.68 14.68 -2.16
CA SER A 63 -66.26 14.86 -0.74
C SER A 63 -65.01 14.02 -0.36
N ASP A 64 -64.37 14.43 0.74
CA ASP A 64 -63.55 13.66 1.69
C ASP A 64 -62.26 12.91 1.27
N ARG A 65 -61.16 13.67 1.37
CA ARG A 65 -59.92 13.34 2.11
C ARG A 65 -59.62 11.86 2.45
N ARG A 66 -58.58 11.32 1.83
CA ARG A 66 -57.42 10.69 2.51
C ARG A 66 -56.16 10.93 1.67
N LEU A 67 -55.06 11.34 2.29
CA LEU A 67 -53.77 11.42 1.58
C LEU A 67 -53.17 10.03 1.44
N ALA A 68 -52.80 9.66 0.22
CA ALA A 68 -51.87 8.58 -0.07
C ALA A 68 -50.74 9.15 -0.94
N CYS A 69 -49.53 9.22 -0.38
CA CYS A 69 -48.32 9.50 -1.15
C CYS A 69 -47.60 8.17 -1.39
N SER A 70 -47.98 7.49 -2.48
CA SER A 70 -47.31 6.28 -2.94
C SER A 70 -45.93 6.62 -3.50
N GLY A 71 -44.87 6.19 -2.81
CA GLY A 71 -43.52 6.18 -3.40
C GLY A 71 -43.45 5.14 -4.51
N SER A 72 -42.99 5.53 -5.69
CA SER A 72 -42.85 4.63 -6.84
C SER A 72 -41.58 3.79 -6.72
N CYS A 73 -41.68 2.63 -6.09
CA CYS A 73 -40.78 1.51 -6.41
C CYS A 73 -41.17 0.95 -7.78
N VAL A 74 -40.18 0.57 -8.59
CA VAL A 74 -40.40 -0.13 -9.86
C VAL A 74 -39.91 -1.56 -9.67
N ASP A 75 -40.84 -2.43 -9.28
CA ASP A 75 -40.61 -3.88 -9.31
C ASP A 75 -40.72 -4.38 -10.76
N VAL A 76 -39.69 -5.10 -11.23
CA VAL A 76 -39.75 -5.83 -12.50
C VAL A 76 -39.98 -7.30 -12.19
N LEU A 77 -41.25 -7.72 -12.28
CA LEU A 77 -41.65 -9.11 -12.15
C LEU A 77 -41.21 -9.92 -13.38
N PHE A 78 -40.38 -10.95 -13.16
CA PHE A 78 -40.41 -12.14 -14.01
C PHE A 78 -41.33 -13.17 -13.37
N CYS A 79 -42.35 -13.57 -14.13
CA CYS A 79 -43.30 -14.61 -13.74
C CYS A 79 -43.31 -15.68 -14.83
N ASP A 80 -43.01 -16.91 -14.46
CA ASP A 80 -43.51 -18.10 -15.16
C ASP A 80 -44.01 -19.09 -14.11
N GLN A 81 -45.10 -19.79 -14.42
CA GLN A 81 -45.82 -20.68 -13.50
C GLN A 81 -45.96 -22.08 -14.08
N THR A 82 -45.07 -22.98 -13.69
CA THR A 82 -45.39 -24.42 -13.65
C THR A 82 -45.00 -25.00 -12.29
N GLY A 83 -46.02 -25.28 -11.47
CA GLY A 83 -45.82 -25.79 -10.10
C GLY A 83 -45.65 -27.31 -10.07
N GLY A 84 -44.68 -27.79 -9.29
CA GLY A 84 -44.41 -29.22 -9.09
C GLY A 84 -43.82 -29.50 -7.70
N LEU A 85 -44.68 -29.69 -6.70
CA LEU A 85 -44.28 -30.05 -5.34
C LEU A 85 -43.81 -31.51 -5.26
N LEU A 86 -42.57 -31.73 -4.81
CA LEU A 86 -42.18 -32.99 -4.16
C LEU A 86 -40.98 -32.77 -3.23
N ALA A 87 -41.18 -32.97 -1.93
CA ALA A 87 -40.11 -32.91 -0.94
C ALA A 87 -39.51 -34.30 -0.72
N SER A 88 -38.18 -34.42 -0.73
CA SER A 88 -37.50 -35.58 -0.13
C SER A 88 -36.13 -35.22 0.45
N THR A 89 -35.82 -35.88 1.56
CA THR A 89 -34.63 -35.66 2.39
C THR A 89 -33.39 -36.25 1.74
N TYR A 90 -32.29 -35.48 1.64
CA TYR A 90 -30.97 -36.06 1.37
C TYR A 90 -30.29 -36.47 2.69
N ARG A 91 -30.01 -37.76 2.83
CA ARG A 91 -29.51 -38.40 4.05
C ARG A 91 -28.04 -38.76 3.87
N ARG A 92 -27.20 -38.54 4.89
CA ARG A 92 -25.79 -38.98 4.90
C ARG A 92 -25.70 -40.50 4.62
N ILE A 93 -24.80 -40.89 3.71
CA ILE A 93 -24.36 -42.29 3.55
C ILE A 93 -22.86 -42.37 3.85
N ARG A 94 -22.44 -43.48 4.48
CA ARG A 94 -21.08 -43.73 4.95
C ARG A 94 -20.19 -44.26 3.81
N ARG A 95 -18.88 -43.99 3.86
CA ARG A 95 -17.88 -44.88 3.23
C ARG A 95 -17.69 -46.12 4.10
N GLY A 96 -17.61 -47.29 3.48
CA GLY A 96 -17.27 -48.57 4.12
C GLY A 96 -15.87 -49.04 3.71
N THR A 97 -15.33 -50.00 4.44
CA THR A 97 -14.00 -50.63 4.25
C THR A 97 -14.13 -52.11 3.83
N TYR A 98 -12.98 -52.81 3.75
CA TYR A 98 -12.73 -54.25 3.44
C TYR A 98 -12.14 -54.52 2.03
N PRO A 99 -11.22 -55.51 1.87
CA PRO A 99 -9.87 -55.18 1.43
C PRO A 99 -9.31 -56.17 0.33
N PRO A 100 -8.13 -56.83 0.39
CA PRO A 100 -7.35 -57.05 -0.84
C PRO A 100 -7.33 -58.50 -1.34
N ASP A 101 -6.80 -58.70 -2.57
CA ASP A 101 -5.90 -59.82 -2.86
C ASP A 101 -5.03 -59.53 -4.10
N SER A 102 -3.91 -60.26 -4.28
CA SER A 102 -2.97 -60.05 -5.41
C SER A 102 -2.09 -61.26 -5.72
N PRO A 103 -1.75 -61.49 -7.00
CA PRO A 103 -0.36 -61.79 -7.39
C PRO A 103 0.03 -61.23 -8.77
N ALA A 104 1.31 -61.10 -9.18
CA ALA A 104 2.60 -61.04 -8.46
C ALA A 104 3.76 -60.69 -9.42
N SER A 105 4.83 -60.02 -8.93
CA SER A 105 6.20 -59.95 -9.50
C SER A 105 6.39 -59.33 -10.92
N ILE A 106 7.53 -58.76 -11.35
CA ILE A 106 8.97 -59.01 -11.08
C ILE A 106 9.74 -57.66 -10.93
N SER A 107 10.95 -57.70 -10.34
CA SER A 107 11.78 -56.55 -9.94
C SER A 107 13.00 -56.27 -10.83
N PHE A 108 13.50 -55.02 -10.81
CA PHE A 108 14.89 -54.64 -11.14
C PHE A 108 15.39 -53.49 -10.20
N PRO A 109 16.71 -53.26 -10.04
CA PRO A 109 17.28 -52.58 -8.87
C PRO A 109 17.54 -51.06 -9.01
N ARG A 110 17.86 -50.42 -7.87
CA ARG A 110 18.34 -49.02 -7.79
C ARG A 110 19.78 -48.88 -8.30
N LEU A 111 20.09 -47.76 -8.95
CA LEU A 111 21.46 -47.28 -9.22
C LEU A 111 21.52 -45.74 -9.15
N GLY A 112 22.73 -45.19 -8.98
CA GLY A 112 23.01 -43.88 -8.39
C GLY A 112 22.36 -42.63 -8.99
N CYS A 113 22.12 -41.64 -8.14
CA CYS A 113 21.83 -40.26 -8.52
C CYS A 113 23.09 -39.59 -9.07
N GLY A 114 23.20 -39.46 -10.40
CA GLY A 114 24.10 -38.51 -11.05
C GLY A 114 23.38 -37.20 -11.38
N LEU A 115 24.10 -36.08 -11.42
CA LEU A 115 23.51 -34.79 -11.81
C LEU A 115 23.06 -34.83 -13.27
N ALA A 116 21.76 -34.63 -13.51
CA ALA A 116 21.24 -34.35 -14.84
C ALA A 116 21.31 -32.84 -15.12
N PRO A 117 21.77 -32.40 -16.30
CA PRO A 117 21.72 -30.99 -16.68
C PRO A 117 20.27 -30.54 -16.87
N SER A 118 20.00 -29.25 -16.65
CA SER A 118 18.66 -28.66 -16.83
C SER A 118 18.19 -28.84 -18.28
N VAL A 119 17.20 -29.72 -18.48
CA VAL A 119 16.57 -29.95 -19.78
C VAL A 119 15.67 -28.75 -20.08
N LYS A 120 16.09 -27.89 -21.02
CA LYS A 120 15.22 -26.85 -21.59
C LYS A 120 13.90 -27.50 -22.03
N ARG A 121 12.77 -27.00 -21.52
CA ARG A 121 11.44 -27.44 -22.00
C ARG A 121 11.39 -27.27 -23.53
N PRO A 122 10.99 -28.29 -24.30
CA PRO A 122 10.86 -28.15 -25.74
C PRO A 122 9.73 -27.18 -26.05
N ALA A 123 9.88 -26.34 -27.08
CA ALA A 123 8.90 -25.30 -27.44
C ALA A 123 7.45 -25.84 -27.64
N ASN A 124 7.32 -27.12 -27.99
CA ASN A 124 6.02 -27.81 -28.09
C ASN A 124 5.22 -27.84 -26.77
N SER A 125 5.85 -27.73 -25.58
CA SER A 125 5.07 -27.71 -24.33
C SER A 125 4.30 -26.41 -24.19
N ALA A 126 4.92 -25.26 -24.46
CA ALA A 126 4.25 -23.96 -24.42
C ALA A 126 3.13 -23.87 -25.47
N LEU A 127 3.33 -24.43 -26.66
CA LEU A 127 2.29 -24.54 -27.69
C LEU A 127 1.13 -25.44 -27.25
N MET A 128 1.38 -26.53 -26.51
CA MET A 128 0.32 -27.37 -25.93
C MET A 128 -0.43 -26.63 -24.82
N ASP A 129 0.28 -25.97 -23.89
CA ASP A 129 -0.31 -25.13 -22.84
C ASP A 129 -1.23 -24.04 -23.45
N ASP A 130 -0.85 -23.48 -24.60
CA ASP A 130 -1.66 -22.49 -25.34
C ASP A 130 -2.92 -23.07 -25.99
N TYR A 131 -2.85 -24.28 -26.56
CA TYR A 131 -4.02 -24.95 -27.13
C TYR A 131 -5.00 -25.45 -26.07
N GLU A 132 -4.49 -25.91 -24.92
CA GLU A 132 -5.32 -26.31 -23.78
C GLU A 132 -6.08 -25.11 -23.18
N LYS A 133 -5.44 -23.93 -23.10
CA LYS A 133 -6.10 -22.66 -22.75
C LYS A 133 -7.10 -22.17 -23.80
N LEU A 134 -6.89 -22.46 -25.09
CA LEU A 134 -7.76 -22.00 -26.17
C LEU A 134 -9.03 -22.86 -26.34
N LEU A 135 -8.99 -24.13 -25.93
CA LEU A 135 -10.11 -25.07 -26.10
C LEU A 135 -11.44 -24.58 -25.46
N PRO A 136 -11.49 -24.08 -24.20
CA PRO A 136 -12.74 -23.57 -23.62
C PRO A 136 -13.33 -22.38 -24.38
N PHE A 137 -12.48 -21.53 -24.97
CA PHE A 137 -12.93 -20.44 -25.84
C PHE A 137 -13.53 -21.00 -27.13
N PHE A 138 -12.84 -21.94 -27.80
CA PHE A 138 -13.34 -22.56 -29.02
C PHE A 138 -14.69 -23.26 -28.82
N GLU A 139 -14.87 -23.99 -27.72
CA GLU A 139 -16.14 -24.62 -27.37
C GLU A 139 -17.25 -23.59 -27.10
N ARG A 140 -16.93 -22.48 -26.41
CA ARG A 140 -17.85 -21.36 -26.14
C ARG A 140 -18.33 -20.68 -27.43
N GLU A 141 -17.40 -20.28 -28.30
CA GLU A 141 -17.73 -19.61 -29.56
C GLU A 141 -18.50 -20.54 -30.51
N LEU A 142 -18.14 -21.82 -30.58
CA LEU A 142 -18.86 -22.81 -31.40
C LEU A 142 -20.27 -23.10 -30.85
N ALA A 143 -20.46 -23.09 -29.52
CA ALA A 143 -21.77 -23.21 -28.90
C ALA A 143 -22.64 -21.96 -29.17
N GLN A 144 -22.06 -20.76 -29.10
CA GLN A 144 -22.76 -19.51 -29.40
C GLN A 144 -23.21 -19.46 -30.87
N LEU A 145 -22.33 -19.72 -31.83
CA LEU A 145 -22.66 -19.74 -33.26
C LEU A 145 -23.80 -20.73 -33.59
N ARG A 146 -23.79 -21.92 -32.97
CA ARG A 146 -24.89 -22.89 -33.12
C ARG A 146 -26.20 -22.42 -32.47
N GLY A 147 -26.12 -21.67 -31.37
CA GLY A 147 -27.27 -20.99 -30.76
C GLY A 147 -27.87 -19.92 -31.66
N GLU A 148 -27.02 -19.10 -32.31
CA GLU A 148 -27.43 -18.08 -33.28
C GLU A 148 -28.03 -18.71 -34.55
N MET A 149 -27.44 -19.79 -35.07
CA MET A 149 -28.01 -20.60 -36.16
C MET A 149 -29.42 -21.10 -35.83
N LEU A 150 -29.65 -21.57 -34.61
CA LEU A 150 -30.96 -22.08 -34.16
C LEU A 150 -31.99 -20.95 -33.94
N GLN A 151 -31.54 -19.73 -33.62
CA GLN A 151 -32.41 -18.53 -33.64
C GLN A 151 -32.76 -18.12 -35.08
N PHE A 152 -31.80 -18.13 -36.00
CA PHE A 152 -32.01 -17.86 -37.42
C PHE A 152 -32.95 -18.90 -38.07
N GLU A 153 -32.81 -20.18 -37.73
CA GLU A 153 -33.69 -21.27 -38.16
C GLU A 153 -35.16 -21.02 -37.78
N ARG A 154 -35.39 -20.55 -36.56
CA ARG A 154 -36.73 -20.18 -36.05
C ARG A 154 -37.28 -18.91 -36.70
N ALA A 155 -36.44 -17.90 -36.91
CA ALA A 155 -36.85 -16.61 -37.48
C ALA A 155 -37.10 -16.67 -38.99
N TYR A 156 -36.31 -17.46 -39.72
CA TYR A 156 -36.34 -17.56 -41.18
C TYR A 156 -36.35 -19.02 -41.69
N PRO A 157 -37.36 -19.86 -41.37
CA PRO A 157 -37.36 -21.28 -41.73
C PRO A 157 -37.17 -21.56 -43.24
N LYS A 158 -37.73 -20.69 -44.09
CA LYS A 158 -37.60 -20.79 -45.57
C LYS A 158 -36.19 -20.47 -46.08
N ALA A 159 -35.36 -19.77 -45.30
CA ALA A 159 -33.96 -19.52 -45.63
C ALA A 159 -33.06 -20.62 -45.06
N ALA A 160 -33.26 -21.00 -43.79
CA ALA A 160 -32.55 -22.10 -43.15
C ALA A 160 -32.70 -23.44 -43.91
N ALA A 161 -33.91 -23.76 -44.39
CA ALA A 161 -34.16 -24.94 -45.22
C ALA A 161 -33.48 -24.91 -46.60
N ARG A 162 -33.08 -23.73 -47.11
CA ARG A 162 -32.26 -23.60 -48.33
C ARG A 162 -30.76 -23.72 -48.07
N LEU A 163 -30.34 -23.59 -46.82
CA LEU A 163 -28.96 -23.68 -46.35
C LEU A 163 -28.66 -25.03 -45.67
N SER A 164 -29.60 -26.00 -45.79
CA SER A 164 -29.55 -27.31 -45.12
C SER A 164 -29.25 -27.20 -43.61
N MET A 165 -29.82 -26.18 -42.97
CA MET A 165 -29.71 -25.97 -41.52
C MET A 165 -30.85 -26.68 -40.79
N SER A 166 -30.52 -27.42 -39.73
CA SER A 166 -31.50 -28.09 -38.86
C SER A 166 -30.93 -28.27 -37.45
N GLY A 167 -31.71 -27.91 -36.43
CA GLY A 167 -31.32 -28.05 -35.03
C GLY A 167 -30.04 -27.29 -34.65
N GLY A 168 -29.77 -26.15 -35.28
CA GLY A 168 -28.53 -25.39 -35.06
C GLY A 168 -27.26 -26.05 -35.62
N LYS A 169 -27.40 -27.01 -36.55
CA LYS A 169 -26.30 -27.61 -37.31
C LYS A 169 -26.57 -27.51 -38.81
N THR A 170 -25.57 -27.87 -39.63
CA THR A 170 -25.70 -28.05 -41.08
C THR A 170 -25.25 -29.46 -41.47
N GLU A 171 -25.82 -30.00 -42.55
CA GLU A 171 -25.38 -31.27 -43.13
C GLU A 171 -24.18 -31.10 -44.09
N ASP A 172 -23.80 -29.86 -44.45
CA ASP A 172 -22.66 -29.58 -45.33
C ASP A 172 -21.33 -29.56 -44.53
N PRO A 173 -20.38 -30.50 -44.79
CA PRO A 173 -19.11 -30.56 -44.06
C PRO A 173 -18.20 -29.35 -44.31
N HIS A 174 -18.37 -28.63 -45.43
CA HIS A 174 -17.60 -27.40 -45.71
C HIS A 174 -18.15 -26.21 -44.92
N VAL A 175 -19.47 -26.10 -44.78
CA VAL A 175 -20.09 -25.05 -43.94
C VAL A 175 -19.82 -25.31 -42.46
N GLU A 176 -19.91 -26.55 -41.98
CA GLU A 176 -19.53 -26.90 -40.60
C GLU A 176 -18.02 -26.63 -40.34
N ARG A 177 -17.12 -26.92 -41.29
CA ARG A 177 -15.70 -26.53 -41.20
C ARG A 177 -15.49 -25.02 -41.23
N MET A 178 -16.29 -24.27 -41.98
CA MET A 178 -16.23 -22.81 -42.01
C MET A 178 -16.72 -22.22 -40.67
N LEU A 179 -17.77 -22.77 -40.07
CA LEU A 179 -18.25 -22.41 -38.74
C LEU A 179 -17.21 -22.71 -37.65
N GLN A 180 -16.54 -23.87 -37.72
CA GLN A 180 -15.42 -24.20 -36.84
C GLN A 180 -14.21 -23.27 -37.07
N SER A 181 -13.93 -22.88 -38.31
CA SER A 181 -12.86 -21.91 -38.62
C SER A 181 -13.17 -20.52 -38.08
N ALA A 182 -14.43 -20.08 -38.17
CA ALA A 182 -14.91 -18.83 -37.57
C ALA A 182 -14.86 -18.89 -36.04
N ALA A 183 -15.36 -19.96 -35.42
CA ALA A 183 -15.27 -20.19 -33.98
C ALA A 183 -13.81 -20.17 -33.48
N TRP A 184 -12.87 -20.71 -34.25
CA TRP A 184 -11.44 -20.72 -33.92
C TRP A 184 -10.79 -19.33 -34.04
N LEU A 185 -11.15 -18.54 -35.06
CA LEU A 185 -10.70 -17.15 -35.18
C LEU A 185 -11.30 -16.26 -34.08
N ASN A 186 -12.60 -16.41 -33.79
CA ASN A 186 -13.27 -15.74 -32.69
C ASN A 186 -12.67 -16.14 -31.35
N ALA A 187 -12.38 -17.43 -31.12
CA ALA A 187 -11.78 -17.91 -29.88
C ALA A 187 -10.38 -17.32 -29.67
N LYS A 188 -9.58 -17.18 -30.74
CA LYS A 188 -8.30 -16.46 -30.68
C LYS A 188 -8.46 -14.97 -30.40
N ALA A 189 -9.46 -14.32 -31.00
CA ALA A 189 -9.73 -12.89 -30.76
C ALA A 189 -10.23 -12.64 -29.33
N ALA A 190 -11.18 -13.46 -28.85
CA ALA A 190 -11.74 -13.37 -27.51
C ALA A 190 -10.71 -13.75 -26.44
N ARG A 191 -9.93 -14.83 -26.64
CA ARG A 191 -8.79 -15.12 -25.77
C ARG A 191 -7.79 -13.97 -25.78
N ARG A 192 -7.47 -13.37 -26.93
CA ARG A 192 -6.57 -12.20 -26.98
C ARG A 192 -7.15 -10.99 -26.23
N ILE A 193 -8.46 -10.74 -26.29
CA ILE A 193 -9.09 -9.64 -25.55
C ILE A 193 -9.02 -9.89 -24.02
N ASP A 194 -9.28 -11.12 -23.59
CA ASP A 194 -9.17 -11.51 -22.17
C ASP A 194 -7.68 -11.51 -21.71
N ASP A 195 -6.74 -11.99 -22.53
CA ASP A 195 -5.29 -12.05 -22.26
C ASP A 195 -4.59 -10.66 -22.36
N HIS A 196 -5.17 -9.66 -23.04
CA HIS A 196 -4.60 -8.29 -23.19
C HIS A 196 -5.07 -7.31 -22.09
N TYR A 197 -6.10 -7.66 -21.32
CA TYR A 197 -6.56 -6.85 -20.18
C TYR A 197 -5.48 -6.55 -19.10
N PRO A 198 -4.53 -7.45 -18.80
CA PRO A 198 -3.42 -7.18 -17.88
C PRO A 198 -2.50 -6.03 -18.34
N GLU A 199 -2.21 -5.92 -19.64
CA GLU A 199 -1.27 -4.92 -20.20
C GLU A 199 -1.71 -3.49 -19.86
N PHE A 200 -3.02 -3.23 -19.93
CA PHE A 200 -3.63 -1.95 -19.57
C PHE A 200 -3.56 -1.67 -18.06
N THR A 201 -3.91 -2.66 -17.22
CA THR A 201 -3.86 -2.47 -15.76
C THR A 201 -2.44 -2.35 -15.24
N ASP A 202 -1.49 -3.04 -15.87
CA ASP A 202 -0.06 -2.91 -15.60
C ASP A 202 0.41 -1.49 -15.86
N ALA A 203 0.22 -0.96 -17.07
CA ALA A 203 0.69 0.38 -17.42
C ALA A 203 0.11 1.48 -16.51
N LEU A 204 -1.16 1.33 -16.10
CA LEU A 204 -1.82 2.30 -15.21
C LEU A 204 -1.32 2.19 -13.76
N ILE A 205 -1.14 0.98 -13.22
CA ILE A 205 -0.50 0.80 -11.89
C ILE A 205 0.97 1.22 -11.91
N GLU A 206 1.69 0.99 -13.00
CA GLU A 206 3.09 1.43 -13.20
C GLU A 206 3.21 2.95 -13.20
N THR A 207 2.17 3.68 -13.65
CA THR A 207 2.12 5.15 -13.61
C THR A 207 1.63 5.71 -12.26
N VAL A 208 0.79 4.97 -11.50
CA VAL A 208 0.07 5.52 -10.32
C VAL A 208 0.55 4.96 -8.98
N PHE A 209 1.09 3.74 -8.95
CA PHE A 209 1.66 3.09 -7.77
C PHE A 209 2.69 1.99 -8.16
N PRO A 210 3.80 2.34 -8.86
CA PRO A 210 4.76 1.37 -9.39
C PRO A 210 5.40 0.46 -8.31
N ALA A 211 5.44 0.91 -7.06
CA ALA A 211 5.90 0.12 -5.92
C ALA A 211 5.13 -1.20 -5.71
N TYR A 212 3.89 -1.32 -6.19
CA TYR A 212 3.12 -2.58 -6.12
C TYR A 212 3.57 -3.63 -7.13
N LEU A 213 4.14 -3.25 -8.27
CA LEU A 213 4.59 -4.20 -9.30
C LEU A 213 6.00 -4.75 -9.03
N ARG A 214 6.73 -4.14 -8.09
CA ARG A 214 8.10 -4.50 -7.72
C ARG A 214 8.13 -5.59 -6.64
N PRO A 215 9.13 -6.48 -6.63
CA PRO A 215 9.33 -7.41 -5.52
C PRO A 215 9.69 -6.62 -4.26
N ILE A 216 9.08 -6.97 -3.12
CA ILE A 216 9.38 -6.39 -1.82
C ILE A 216 10.74 -6.94 -1.36
N PRO A 217 11.75 -6.09 -1.12
CA PRO A 217 13.09 -6.53 -0.74
C PRO A 217 13.11 -7.19 0.64
N SER A 218 14.19 -7.94 0.91
CA SER A 218 14.46 -8.44 2.25
C SER A 218 14.80 -7.28 3.20
N CYS A 219 14.20 -7.30 4.39
CA CYS A 219 14.36 -6.28 5.43
C CYS A 219 14.73 -6.91 6.78
N SER A 220 15.57 -6.23 7.55
CA SER A 220 15.85 -6.55 8.95
C SER A 220 15.81 -5.26 9.80
N ILE A 221 16.06 -5.38 11.11
CA ILE A 221 16.30 -4.26 12.03
C ILE A 221 17.74 -4.37 12.51
N ALA A 222 18.59 -3.41 12.13
CA ALA A 222 19.95 -3.32 12.65
C ALA A 222 19.96 -2.51 13.96
N GLN A 223 20.79 -2.93 14.91
CA GLN A 223 21.19 -2.16 16.09
C GLN A 223 22.68 -1.84 16.00
N PHE A 224 23.02 -0.55 16.14
CA PHE A 224 24.40 -0.10 16.37
C PHE A 224 24.76 -0.22 17.85
N ASP A 225 25.92 -0.79 18.18
CA ASP A 225 26.51 -0.63 19.52
C ASP A 225 27.21 0.73 19.62
N VAL A 226 27.11 1.37 20.79
CA VAL A 226 27.71 2.68 21.12
C VAL A 226 28.81 2.58 22.18
N ALA A 227 29.13 1.38 22.67
CA ALA A 227 30.18 1.15 23.65
C ALA A 227 31.55 1.67 23.16
N GLY A 228 32.18 2.57 23.94
CA GLY A 228 33.47 3.18 23.62
C GLY A 228 33.46 4.23 22.48
N VAL A 229 32.30 4.52 21.87
CA VAL A 229 32.20 5.48 20.76
C VAL A 229 32.34 6.93 21.24
N PHE A 230 31.85 7.22 22.44
CA PHE A 230 31.74 8.58 22.98
C PHE A 230 32.93 9.01 23.84
N ASP A 231 34.01 8.23 23.86
CA ASP A 231 35.25 8.49 24.59
C ASP A 231 35.96 9.76 24.05
N GLY A 232 35.63 10.91 24.65
CA GLY A 232 36.15 12.23 24.26
C GLY A 232 35.29 12.99 23.24
N LEU A 233 34.11 12.50 22.86
CA LEU A 233 33.17 13.23 22.02
C LEU A 233 32.28 14.17 22.84
N THR A 234 31.94 15.33 22.26
CA THR A 234 31.10 16.37 22.89
C THR A 234 29.72 16.54 22.21
N ARG A 235 29.41 15.74 21.19
CA ARG A 235 28.16 15.79 20.41
C ARG A 235 27.71 14.39 20.00
N THR A 236 26.40 14.25 19.75
CA THR A 236 25.81 13.08 19.10
C THR A 236 26.41 12.83 17.71
N ILE A 237 26.31 11.59 17.22
CA ILE A 237 26.67 11.22 15.85
C ILE A 237 25.42 10.72 15.13
N THR A 238 25.04 11.31 13.99
CA THR A 238 23.91 10.82 13.19
C THR A 238 24.43 9.92 12.07
N MET A 239 24.01 8.66 12.05
CA MET A 239 24.13 7.79 10.88
C MET A 239 22.98 8.15 9.92
N PRO A 240 23.23 8.55 8.67
CA PRO A 240 22.15 8.93 7.75
C PRO A 240 21.39 7.71 7.20
N ARG A 241 20.19 7.94 6.68
CA ARG A 241 19.48 7.06 5.74
C ARG A 241 20.34 6.86 4.49
N GLY A 242 20.40 5.62 4.01
CA GLY A 242 21.18 5.25 2.82
C GLY A 242 22.68 4.98 3.08
N THR A 243 23.10 4.88 4.34
CA THR A 243 24.44 4.34 4.67
C THR A 243 24.50 2.86 4.34
N GLU A 244 25.57 2.46 3.66
CA GLU A 244 25.72 1.08 3.19
C GLU A 244 26.34 0.16 4.25
N LEU A 245 25.75 -1.04 4.37
CA LEU A 245 26.06 -2.08 5.34
C LEU A 245 26.16 -3.44 4.64
N GLU A 246 27.24 -4.19 4.83
CA GLU A 246 27.45 -5.51 4.24
C GLU A 246 27.51 -6.62 5.30
N HIS A 247 26.80 -7.72 5.04
CA HIS A 247 26.99 -8.99 5.75
C HIS A 247 28.11 -9.80 5.06
N ARG A 248 29.36 -9.58 5.51
CA ARG A 248 30.59 -10.16 4.94
C ARG A 248 30.56 -11.67 4.65
N PRO A 249 29.99 -12.55 5.51
CA PRO A 249 29.97 -14.00 5.23
C PRO A 249 29.13 -14.40 4.01
N SER A 250 28.19 -13.57 3.57
CA SER A 250 27.38 -13.81 2.37
C SER A 250 27.51 -12.72 1.30
N LEU A 251 28.30 -11.66 1.54
CA LEU A 251 28.47 -10.49 0.67
C LEU A 251 27.14 -9.83 0.26
N CYS A 252 26.13 -9.88 1.14
CA CYS A 252 24.82 -9.25 0.93
C CYS A 252 24.84 -7.81 1.43
N ARG A 253 24.42 -6.87 0.58
CA ARG A 253 24.44 -5.42 0.84
C ARG A 253 23.06 -4.92 1.30
N PHE A 254 23.03 -4.07 2.31
CA PHE A 254 21.83 -3.45 2.87
C PHE A 254 22.06 -1.95 3.05
N ASN A 255 21.01 -1.15 2.99
CA ASN A 255 21.05 0.27 3.32
C ASN A 255 20.17 0.58 4.54
N THR A 256 20.59 1.56 5.34
CA THR A 256 19.78 2.11 6.44
C THR A 256 18.52 2.79 5.90
N ALA A 257 17.35 2.42 6.41
CA ALA A 257 16.09 3.03 5.97
C ALA A 257 15.85 4.42 6.58
N TRP A 258 16.31 4.65 7.81
CA TRP A 258 16.12 5.90 8.56
C TRP A 258 17.43 6.36 9.20
N ASP A 259 17.53 7.67 9.42
CA ASP A 259 18.59 8.30 10.22
C ASP A 259 18.60 7.74 11.66
N VAL A 260 19.80 7.62 12.25
CA VAL A 260 20.00 7.15 13.64
C VAL A 260 20.94 8.08 14.39
N THR A 261 20.39 8.82 15.36
CA THR A 261 21.19 9.64 16.29
C THR A 261 21.76 8.77 17.40
N LEU A 262 23.07 8.50 17.34
CA LEU A 262 23.84 7.83 18.38
C LEU A 262 24.14 8.80 19.54
N SER A 263 24.11 8.29 20.77
CA SER A 263 24.40 9.02 22.01
C SER A 263 24.97 8.07 23.09
N PRO A 264 25.58 8.58 24.18
CA PRO A 264 26.10 7.73 25.27
C PRO A 264 25.03 7.21 26.24
N LEU A 265 23.77 7.06 25.79
CA LEU A 265 22.63 6.71 26.66
C LEU A 265 22.37 5.19 26.66
N GLY A 266 22.15 4.62 27.83
CA GLY A 266 21.76 3.23 28.03
C GLY A 266 20.44 3.08 28.78
N ILE A 267 19.76 1.96 28.57
CA ILE A 267 18.61 1.53 29.38
C ILE A 267 19.12 0.52 30.40
N THR A 268 19.22 0.93 31.66
CA THR A 268 19.70 0.07 32.76
C THR A 268 18.62 -0.90 33.23
N ARG A 269 17.35 -0.50 33.16
CA ARG A 269 16.22 -1.26 33.67
C ARG A 269 14.98 -0.97 32.84
N ALA A 270 14.21 -2.02 32.56
CA ALA A 270 12.78 -1.90 32.31
C ALA A 270 12.08 -2.92 33.20
N GLN A 271 10.86 -2.64 33.66
CA GLN A 271 10.07 -3.57 34.46
C GLN A 271 8.59 -3.23 34.43
N PHE A 272 7.77 -4.19 34.82
CA PHE A 272 6.37 -3.97 35.18
C PHE A 272 6.17 -4.13 36.69
N SER A 273 5.41 -3.24 37.31
CA SER A 273 5.15 -3.23 38.75
C SER A 273 3.67 -2.96 39.06
N PRO A 274 3.12 -3.47 40.18
CA PRO A 274 1.75 -3.17 40.59
C PRO A 274 1.59 -1.68 40.93
N PRO A 275 0.36 -1.13 40.92
CA PRO A 275 0.11 0.29 41.22
C PRO A 275 0.62 0.72 42.61
N THR A 276 0.64 -0.22 43.56
CA THR A 276 1.15 -0.05 44.93
C THR A 276 2.67 0.18 45.03
N ALA A 277 3.42 0.05 43.94
CA ALA A 277 4.85 0.40 43.91
C ALA A 277 5.10 1.91 43.84
N ALA A 278 4.12 2.69 43.35
CA ALA A 278 4.23 4.13 43.24
C ALA A 278 4.43 4.81 44.62
N PRO A 279 5.19 5.92 44.67
CA PRO A 279 5.31 6.72 45.89
C PRO A 279 4.03 7.54 46.14
N VAL A 280 3.98 8.24 47.30
CA VAL A 280 2.95 9.24 47.55
C VAL A 280 3.18 10.43 46.60
N LEU A 281 2.29 10.54 45.61
CA LEU A 281 2.40 11.52 44.52
C LEU A 281 2.06 12.95 45.01
N PRO A 282 2.87 13.99 44.69
CA PRO A 282 2.59 15.36 45.14
C PRO A 282 1.36 16.03 44.51
N ALA A 283 0.95 15.58 43.32
CA ALA A 283 -0.02 16.28 42.46
C ALA A 283 -1.39 15.59 42.33
N GLY A 284 -1.66 14.53 43.10
CA GLY A 284 -2.86 13.71 43.00
C GLY A 284 -2.53 12.22 42.87
N ALA A 285 -3.51 11.34 43.11
CA ALA A 285 -3.32 9.89 43.01
C ALA A 285 -3.15 9.41 41.56
N LEU A 286 -2.67 8.17 41.39
CA LEU A 286 -2.78 7.46 40.11
C LEU A 286 -4.25 7.35 39.67
N PRO A 287 -4.53 7.27 38.36
CA PRO A 287 -5.87 6.94 37.86
C PRO A 287 -6.45 5.69 38.52
N ILE A 288 -7.74 5.72 38.85
CA ILE A 288 -8.43 4.63 39.57
C ILE A 288 -8.45 3.34 38.73
N ASP A 289 -8.35 3.45 37.40
CA ASP A 289 -8.29 2.34 36.45
C ASP A 289 -6.86 1.87 36.14
N THR A 290 -5.80 2.39 36.77
CA THR A 290 -4.43 1.90 36.60
C THR A 290 -4.29 0.45 37.11
N ALA A 291 -4.06 -0.49 36.20
CA ALA A 291 -3.85 -1.91 36.52
C ALA A 291 -2.40 -2.21 36.97
N GLY A 292 -1.43 -1.46 36.47
CA GLY A 292 -0.01 -1.57 36.80
C GLY A 292 0.80 -0.47 36.13
N ILE A 293 2.13 -0.53 36.25
CA ILE A 293 3.03 0.54 35.83
C ILE A 293 4.22 -0.06 35.09
N ILE A 294 4.41 0.37 33.84
CA ILE A 294 5.64 0.12 33.07
C ILE A 294 6.67 1.18 33.51
N SER A 295 7.85 0.76 33.92
CA SER A 295 8.95 1.66 34.33
C SER A 295 10.19 1.41 33.50
N ILE A 296 10.84 2.48 33.02
CA ILE A 296 12.04 2.46 32.18
C ILE A 296 13.09 3.38 32.80
N GLU A 297 14.28 2.88 33.12
CA GLU A 297 15.39 3.63 33.71
C GLU A 297 16.49 3.85 32.66
N PHE A 298 16.88 5.11 32.48
CA PHE A 298 17.93 5.57 31.58
C PHE A 298 19.13 6.11 32.37
N SER A 299 20.34 5.94 31.83
CA SER A 299 21.58 6.56 32.33
C SER A 299 22.53 6.86 31.18
N ALA A 300 23.32 7.93 31.27
CA ALA A 300 24.47 8.13 30.38
C ALA A 300 25.74 7.59 31.03
N ALA A 301 26.69 7.12 30.22
CA ALA A 301 28.02 6.75 30.73
C ALA A 301 28.80 8.00 31.16
N ASP A 302 29.26 8.04 32.42
CA ASP A 302 30.08 9.09 33.04
C ASP A 302 29.63 10.54 32.85
N GLN A 303 28.34 10.77 32.59
CA GLN A 303 27.76 12.09 32.34
C GLN A 303 26.43 12.31 33.06
N ALA A 304 26.17 13.58 33.42
CA ALA A 304 24.88 14.00 33.93
C ALA A 304 23.83 14.08 32.81
N LEU A 305 22.64 13.58 33.09
CA LEU A 305 21.45 13.76 32.29
C LEU A 305 20.87 15.15 32.57
N ALA A 306 21.15 16.11 31.67
CA ALA A 306 20.72 17.50 31.78
C ALA A 306 20.30 18.05 30.41
N SER A 307 19.32 18.95 30.38
CA SER A 307 18.77 19.52 29.14
C SER A 307 19.72 20.41 28.34
N GLU A 308 20.89 20.74 28.89
CA GLU A 308 21.95 21.54 28.24
C GLU A 308 23.03 20.67 27.57
N ASN A 309 22.96 19.34 27.69
CA ASN A 309 23.97 18.43 27.17
C ASN A 309 23.71 18.08 25.68
N GLU A 310 24.52 18.62 24.77
CA GLU A 310 24.45 18.37 23.31
C GLU A 310 24.69 16.88 22.90
N LEU A 311 25.07 16.00 23.83
CA LEU A 311 25.15 14.54 23.62
C LEU A 311 23.81 13.80 23.82
N LEU A 312 22.77 14.47 24.32
CA LEU A 312 21.46 13.87 24.56
C LEU A 312 20.47 14.29 23.47
N PRO A 313 19.81 13.35 22.75
CA PRO A 313 18.87 13.69 21.70
C PRO A 313 17.55 14.21 22.28
N GLU A 314 16.91 15.17 21.62
CA GLU A 314 15.59 15.67 22.05
C GLU A 314 14.50 14.60 21.98
N LYS A 315 14.57 13.75 20.95
CA LYS A 315 13.71 12.58 20.76
C LYS A 315 14.54 11.30 20.83
N LEU A 316 14.12 10.39 21.69
CA LEU A 316 14.78 9.10 21.90
C LEU A 316 13.97 7.98 21.24
N ARG A 317 14.48 7.44 20.12
CA ARG A 317 13.84 6.36 19.37
C ARG A 317 14.12 5.00 20.03
N LEU A 318 13.07 4.30 20.43
CA LEU A 318 13.09 2.96 21.01
C LEU A 318 12.53 1.92 20.04
N TYR A 319 13.21 0.78 19.93
CA TYR A 319 12.68 -0.42 19.31
C TYR A 319 12.18 -1.42 20.36
N LEU A 320 10.93 -1.88 20.19
CA LEU A 320 10.27 -2.84 21.07
C LEU A 320 10.62 -4.28 20.62
N HIS A 321 11.78 -4.73 21.10
CA HIS A 321 12.37 -6.03 20.77
C HIS A 321 11.76 -7.19 21.57
N GLY A 322 11.69 -8.36 20.93
CA GLY A 322 11.20 -9.61 21.51
C GLY A 322 9.94 -10.14 20.82
N ASP A 323 9.22 -11.01 21.54
CA ASP A 323 8.00 -11.65 21.04
C ASP A 323 6.91 -10.63 20.65
N ARG A 324 6.16 -10.98 19.60
CA ARG A 324 5.10 -10.13 19.03
C ARG A 324 3.98 -9.83 20.02
N PHE A 325 3.63 -10.76 20.91
CA PHE A 325 2.53 -10.55 21.85
C PHE A 325 2.91 -9.59 22.99
N LEU A 326 4.20 -9.52 23.36
CA LEU A 326 4.70 -8.49 24.26
C LEU A 326 4.83 -7.14 23.52
N ALA A 327 5.44 -7.11 22.34
CA ALA A 327 5.63 -5.87 21.58
C ALA A 327 4.29 -5.18 21.25
N ALA A 328 3.29 -5.93 20.77
CA ALA A 328 1.95 -5.41 20.49
C ALA A 328 1.29 -4.82 21.75
N ALA A 329 1.34 -5.55 22.87
CA ALA A 329 0.76 -5.09 24.13
C ALA A 329 1.45 -3.83 24.69
N LEU A 330 2.77 -3.69 24.50
CA LEU A 330 3.49 -2.47 24.89
C LEU A 330 3.04 -1.27 24.03
N ILE A 331 2.89 -1.43 22.71
CA ILE A 331 2.40 -0.36 21.82
C ILE A 331 1.00 0.10 22.27
N ASP A 332 0.07 -0.84 22.47
CA ASP A 332 -1.30 -0.49 22.84
C ASP A 332 -1.39 0.12 24.25
N ALA A 333 -0.63 -0.39 25.23
CA ALA A 333 -0.59 0.18 26.57
C ALA A 333 0.03 1.60 26.63
N LEU A 334 0.96 1.92 25.74
CA LEU A 334 1.64 3.22 25.69
C LEU A 334 0.92 4.25 24.80
N LEU A 335 0.16 3.81 23.79
CA LEU A 335 -0.38 4.70 22.75
C LEU A 335 -1.89 4.58 22.48
N LEU A 336 -2.55 3.43 22.73
CA LEU A 336 -4.00 3.29 22.52
C LEU A 336 -4.82 3.94 23.64
N HIS A 337 -4.35 3.79 24.88
CA HIS A 337 -4.99 4.30 26.09
C HIS A 337 -3.99 4.99 27.03
N PRO A 338 -3.29 6.05 26.56
CA PRO A 338 -2.25 6.69 27.35
C PRO A 338 -2.83 7.37 28.60
N GLN A 339 -2.35 6.93 29.76
CA GLN A 339 -2.55 7.65 31.02
C GLN A 339 -1.42 8.68 31.23
N THR A 340 -1.59 9.60 32.18
CA THR A 340 -0.54 10.57 32.54
C THR A 340 0.75 9.84 32.96
N ALA A 341 1.81 10.02 32.18
CA ALA A 341 3.13 9.49 32.50
C ALA A 341 3.84 10.36 33.56
N PHE A 342 4.77 9.76 34.29
CA PHE A 342 5.52 10.40 35.37
C PHE A 342 7.03 10.19 35.19
N VAL A 343 7.83 11.13 35.69
CA VAL A 343 9.30 11.04 35.69
C VAL A 343 9.86 11.12 37.12
N GLU A 344 10.91 10.34 37.39
CA GLU A 344 11.66 10.26 38.65
C GLU A 344 13.16 10.47 38.38
N ALA A 345 13.83 11.25 39.22
CA ALA A 345 15.28 11.47 39.15
C ALA A 345 16.00 10.70 40.27
N ASP A 346 17.10 10.02 39.94
CA ASP A 346 18.05 9.39 40.88
C ASP A 346 17.43 8.46 41.95
N GLY A 347 16.27 7.86 41.67
CA GLY A 347 15.57 6.98 42.63
C GLY A 347 15.02 7.72 43.87
N ASN A 348 14.81 9.03 43.77
CA ASN A 348 14.44 9.90 44.89
C ASN A 348 12.98 9.72 45.40
N ARG A 349 12.20 8.85 44.76
CA ARG A 349 10.78 8.56 44.98
C ARG A 349 9.85 9.78 44.91
N ARG A 350 10.22 10.80 44.15
CA ARG A 350 9.40 12.00 43.86
C ARG A 350 9.01 12.02 42.39
N TRP A 351 7.92 11.32 42.08
CA TRP A 351 7.36 11.28 40.73
C TRP A 351 6.72 12.62 40.36
N GLN A 352 7.12 13.18 39.23
CA GLN A 352 6.60 14.40 38.66
C GLN A 352 5.75 14.08 37.42
N ALA A 353 4.52 14.57 37.37
CA ALA A 353 3.62 14.31 36.25
C ALA A 353 4.04 15.09 35.00
N LEU A 354 3.98 14.44 33.84
CA LEU A 354 4.21 15.07 32.54
C LEU A 354 2.92 15.72 32.03
N SER A 355 3.06 16.81 31.26
CA SER A 355 1.93 17.58 30.70
C SER A 355 1.13 16.85 29.61
N SER A 356 1.72 15.82 29.02
CA SER A 356 1.22 15.04 27.89
C SER A 356 1.85 13.65 27.90
N ASN A 357 1.36 12.72 27.08
CA ASN A 357 2.10 11.49 26.79
C ASN A 357 3.43 11.86 26.10
N PRO A 358 4.60 11.43 26.62
CA PRO A 358 5.88 11.68 25.93
C PRO A 358 6.12 10.71 24.77
N ALA A 359 5.33 9.63 24.63
CA ALA A 359 5.52 8.61 23.60
C ALA A 359 4.68 8.87 22.34
N SER A 360 5.27 8.66 21.16
CA SER A 360 4.59 8.69 19.85
C SER A 360 4.98 7.50 18.96
N ALA A 361 4.07 7.07 18.08
CA ALA A 361 4.33 5.97 17.14
C ALA A 361 5.29 6.36 16.01
N VAL A 362 6.01 5.37 15.49
CA VAL A 362 7.05 5.51 14.45
C VAL A 362 6.82 4.49 13.33
N GLY A 363 7.24 4.83 12.11
CA GLY A 363 7.16 4.00 10.91
C GLY A 363 6.08 4.44 9.90
N PHE A 364 5.48 5.61 10.11
CA PHE A 364 4.26 6.08 9.43
C PHE A 364 4.51 7.21 8.42
N ASN A 365 5.67 7.85 8.46
CA ASN A 365 5.97 9.02 7.63
C ASN A 365 6.66 8.63 6.30
N ASP A 366 7.15 9.63 5.55
CA ASP A 366 7.79 9.47 4.23
C ASP A 366 9.33 9.34 4.35
N ASP A 367 9.93 10.13 5.23
CA ASP A 367 11.28 9.93 5.78
C ASP A 367 11.41 8.55 6.46
N GLU A 368 10.30 8.00 6.93
CA GLU A 368 10.22 6.68 7.53
C GLU A 368 9.89 5.54 6.54
N ALA A 369 9.89 5.76 5.23
CA ALA A 369 9.66 4.71 4.23
C ALA A 369 10.75 3.60 4.25
N ILE A 370 10.35 2.35 3.96
CA ILE A 370 11.27 1.23 3.64
C ILE A 370 11.12 0.73 2.19
N ILE A 371 10.04 1.11 1.50
CA ILE A 371 9.85 0.92 0.07
C ILE A 371 9.85 2.31 -0.58
N ASP A 372 10.83 2.59 -1.44
CA ASP A 372 10.96 3.90 -2.09
C ASP A 372 9.94 4.08 -3.24
N GLU A 373 9.10 5.10 -3.11
CA GLU A 373 8.18 5.57 -4.14
C GLU A 373 8.83 6.69 -4.98
N PRO A 374 8.63 6.72 -6.33
CA PRO A 374 9.06 7.85 -7.14
C PRO A 374 8.43 9.16 -6.64
N LYS A 375 9.21 10.26 -6.68
CA LYS A 375 8.87 11.53 -6.02
C LYS A 375 7.52 12.15 -6.46
N HIS A 376 7.00 11.75 -7.62
CA HIS A 376 5.76 12.28 -8.22
C HIS A 376 4.58 11.31 -8.17
N GLU A 377 4.79 10.06 -7.72
CA GLU A 377 3.86 8.92 -7.91
C GLU A 377 3.60 8.21 -6.57
N LYS A 378 3.49 9.00 -5.49
CA LYS A 378 3.36 8.49 -4.12
C LYS A 378 1.91 8.11 -3.79
N GLN A 379 1.73 6.93 -3.23
CA GLN A 379 0.48 6.47 -2.62
C GLN A 379 0.77 6.04 -1.18
N PRO A 380 1.16 6.97 -0.28
CA PRO A 380 1.78 6.65 1.01
C PRO A 380 0.86 5.77 1.88
N ALA A 381 -0.46 5.95 1.80
CA ALA A 381 -1.40 5.10 2.52
C ALA A 381 -1.49 3.65 2.00
N LEU A 382 -1.24 3.41 0.71
CA LEU A 382 -1.16 2.06 0.14
C LEU A 382 0.23 1.45 0.36
N ARG A 383 1.31 2.25 0.26
CA ARG A 383 2.65 1.87 0.70
C ARG A 383 2.64 1.38 2.14
N LEU A 384 2.02 2.11 3.06
CA LEU A 384 1.94 1.73 4.48
C LEU A 384 1.20 0.38 4.71
N LEU A 385 0.18 0.05 3.91
CA LEU A 385 -0.46 -1.28 3.97
C LEU A 385 0.46 -2.39 3.46
N LEU A 386 1.22 -2.12 2.39
CA LEU A 386 2.20 -3.04 1.81
C LEU A 386 3.35 -3.31 2.79
N GLU A 387 3.90 -2.25 3.39
CA GLU A 387 4.96 -2.31 4.41
C GLU A 387 4.49 -3.03 5.68
N TYR A 388 3.25 -2.80 6.14
CA TYR A 388 2.70 -3.48 7.33
C TYR A 388 2.46 -4.98 7.10
N ALA A 389 2.05 -5.37 5.89
CA ALA A 389 1.88 -6.78 5.53
C ALA A 389 3.24 -7.51 5.46
N ALA A 390 4.20 -6.95 4.74
CA ALA A 390 5.48 -7.62 4.45
C ALA A 390 6.51 -7.51 5.58
N PHE A 391 6.57 -6.37 6.30
CA PHE A 391 7.56 -6.14 7.36
C PHE A 391 6.97 -5.40 8.59
N PRO A 392 6.02 -6.03 9.33
CA PRO A 392 5.37 -5.43 10.49
C PRO A 392 6.33 -5.06 11.64
N TYR A 393 7.59 -5.53 11.62
CA TYR A 393 8.64 -5.09 12.55
C TYR A 393 8.93 -3.58 12.44
N LYS A 394 8.71 -2.97 11.27
CA LYS A 394 8.80 -1.52 11.04
C LYS A 394 7.97 -0.70 12.05
N PHE A 395 6.82 -1.23 12.46
CA PHE A 395 5.85 -0.52 13.32
C PHE A 395 5.98 -0.89 14.81
N ARG A 396 7.15 -1.39 15.22
CA ARG A 396 7.50 -1.67 16.63
C ARG A 396 8.42 -0.62 17.24
N PHE A 397 8.48 0.56 16.65
CA PHE A 397 9.24 1.68 17.16
C PHE A 397 8.32 2.70 17.83
N ILE A 398 8.83 3.34 18.88
CA ILE A 398 8.23 4.51 19.50
C ILE A 398 9.32 5.58 19.71
N ASP A 399 8.97 6.84 19.49
CA ASP A 399 9.80 7.98 19.91
C ASP A 399 9.33 8.46 21.28
N ILE A 400 10.28 8.84 22.14
CA ILE A 400 10.02 9.50 23.41
C ILE A 400 10.58 10.93 23.35
N ASP A 401 9.77 11.94 23.69
CA ASP A 401 10.23 13.31 23.91
C ASP A 401 11.07 13.37 25.21
N PHE A 402 12.37 13.10 25.05
CA PHE A 402 13.36 13.05 26.12
C PHE A 402 13.66 14.45 26.65
N ALA A 403 13.54 15.48 25.81
CA ALA A 403 13.67 16.88 26.23
C ALA A 403 12.58 17.29 27.22
N VAL A 404 11.33 16.82 27.07
CA VAL A 404 10.27 16.98 28.10
C VAL A 404 10.68 16.32 29.41
N LEU A 405 11.20 15.08 29.36
CA LEU A 405 11.61 14.36 30.58
C LEU A 405 12.69 15.12 31.36
N LEU A 406 13.74 15.58 30.67
CA LEU A 406 14.84 16.33 31.28
C LEU A 406 14.37 17.68 31.84
N ARG A 407 13.49 18.40 31.13
CA ARG A 407 12.92 19.67 31.60
C ARG A 407 12.06 19.51 32.86
N THR A 408 11.35 18.39 33.01
CA THR A 408 10.54 18.12 34.22
C THR A 408 11.38 17.55 35.36
N ALA A 409 12.30 16.61 35.09
CA ALA A 409 13.13 15.97 36.11
C ALA A 409 14.23 16.86 36.68
N GLY A 410 14.81 17.74 35.86
CA GLY A 410 16.04 18.47 36.17
C GLY A 410 17.29 17.62 35.91
N SER A 411 18.46 18.17 36.29
CA SER A 411 19.74 17.47 36.16
C SER A 411 19.84 16.29 37.13
N CYS A 412 20.20 15.11 36.61
CA CYS A 412 20.27 13.86 37.37
C CYS A 412 21.36 12.92 36.83
N SER A 413 21.71 11.85 37.56
CA SER A 413 22.57 10.77 37.03
C SER A 413 21.75 9.65 36.37
N LYS A 414 20.52 9.43 36.86
CA LYS A 414 19.57 8.44 36.38
C LYS A 414 18.18 9.03 36.25
N LEU A 415 17.51 8.68 35.17
CA LEU A 415 16.18 9.17 34.82
C LEU A 415 15.24 7.98 34.67
N ALA A 416 14.21 7.86 35.50
CA ALA A 416 13.19 6.83 35.38
C ALA A 416 11.87 7.42 34.87
N LEU A 417 11.30 6.77 33.84
CA LEU A 417 10.03 7.11 33.22
C LEU A 417 9.01 6.03 33.55
N HIS A 418 7.85 6.45 34.07
CA HIS A 418 6.78 5.57 34.53
C HIS A 418 5.50 5.84 33.73
N PHE A 419 5.01 4.79 33.06
CA PHE A 419 3.73 4.78 32.36
C PHE A 419 2.71 3.95 33.15
N PRO A 420 1.72 4.58 33.79
CA PRO A 420 0.54 3.89 34.30
C PRO A 420 -0.24 3.25 33.15
N VAL A 421 -0.62 1.98 33.32
CA VAL A 421 -1.34 1.20 32.29
C VAL A 421 -2.80 1.06 32.71
N SER A 422 -3.73 1.51 31.85
CA SER A 422 -5.17 1.35 32.09
C SER A 422 -5.58 -0.14 32.06
N SER A 423 -6.46 -0.52 32.97
CA SER A 423 -7.15 -1.82 32.99
C SER A 423 -8.01 -2.11 31.75
N LYS A 424 -8.27 -1.11 30.90
CA LYS A 424 -8.85 -1.29 29.56
C LYS A 424 -7.83 -1.83 28.54
N ALA A 425 -6.55 -1.49 28.69
CA ALA A 425 -5.48 -1.86 27.77
C ALA A 425 -4.80 -3.19 28.13
N ALA A 426 -5.05 -3.72 29.33
CA ALA A 426 -4.33 -4.89 29.85
C ALA A 426 -5.28 -5.90 30.51
N ASP A 427 -5.66 -6.92 29.74
CA ASP A 427 -6.29 -8.13 30.27
C ASP A 427 -5.31 -8.93 31.16
N ALA A 428 -5.81 -9.94 31.89
CA ALA A 428 -4.98 -10.77 32.75
C ALA A 428 -3.81 -11.46 32.03
N SER A 429 -3.97 -11.87 30.76
CA SER A 429 -2.89 -12.46 29.98
C SER A 429 -1.85 -11.43 29.53
N THR A 430 -2.26 -10.19 29.26
CA THR A 430 -1.37 -9.06 28.96
C THR A 430 -0.59 -8.62 30.20
N MET A 431 -1.24 -8.54 31.36
CA MET A 431 -0.59 -8.31 32.65
C MET A 431 0.49 -9.37 32.95
N GLN A 432 0.21 -10.65 32.65
CA GLN A 432 1.21 -11.72 32.75
C GLN A 432 2.37 -11.55 31.76
N ARG A 433 2.11 -11.12 30.51
CA ARG A 433 3.16 -10.81 29.52
C ARG A 433 4.06 -9.66 29.97
N PHE A 434 3.50 -8.58 30.56
CA PHE A 434 4.29 -7.49 31.12
C PHE A 434 5.19 -7.92 32.29
N GLY A 435 4.83 -8.98 33.03
CA GLY A 435 5.71 -9.59 34.03
C GLY A 435 7.04 -10.13 33.48
N LEU A 436 7.18 -10.28 32.15
CA LEU A 436 8.43 -10.64 31.48
C LEU A 436 9.28 -9.42 31.07
N LEU A 437 8.76 -8.19 31.21
CA LEU A 437 9.42 -6.96 30.78
C LEU A 437 10.74 -6.76 31.54
N ASN A 438 11.81 -6.57 30.77
CA ASN A 438 13.15 -6.31 31.24
C ASN A 438 13.90 -5.47 30.18
N ALA A 439 15.05 -4.89 30.54
CA ALA A 439 15.78 -3.96 29.67
C ALA A 439 16.10 -4.51 28.26
N ARG A 440 16.25 -5.84 28.08
CA ARG A 440 16.56 -6.43 26.76
C ARG A 440 15.43 -6.26 25.73
N HIS A 441 14.20 -5.95 26.17
CA HIS A 441 13.04 -5.77 25.29
C HIS A 441 12.89 -4.33 24.77
N LEU A 442 13.72 -3.40 25.24
CA LEU A 442 13.78 -2.02 24.74
C LEU A 442 15.19 -1.80 24.20
N ARG A 443 15.31 -1.51 22.89
CA ARG A 443 16.61 -1.27 22.25
C ARG A 443 16.71 0.16 21.74
N LEU A 444 17.87 0.75 21.93
CA LEU A 444 18.27 2.04 21.37
C LEU A 444 19.06 1.83 20.07
N TYR A 445 19.28 2.91 19.33
CA TYR A 445 20.18 2.92 18.16
C TYR A 445 19.81 1.87 17.11
N CYS A 446 18.51 1.71 16.88
CA CYS A 446 17.95 0.74 15.95
C CYS A 446 17.36 1.42 14.71
N THR A 447 17.49 0.81 13.54
CA THR A 447 16.87 1.24 12.28
C THR A 447 16.52 0.05 11.42
N PRO A 448 15.44 0.08 10.62
CA PRO A 448 15.25 -0.90 9.56
C PRO A 448 16.39 -0.83 8.55
N VAL A 449 16.82 -1.98 8.06
CA VAL A 449 17.81 -2.10 6.97
C VAL A 449 17.21 -2.91 5.84
N VAL A 450 17.43 -2.43 4.61
CA VAL A 450 16.74 -2.94 3.41
C VAL A 450 17.78 -3.44 2.42
N ASN A 451 17.57 -4.65 1.87
CA ASN A 451 18.43 -5.23 0.83
C ASN A 451 18.15 -4.57 -0.54
N LEU A 452 18.39 -3.27 -0.63
CA LEU A 452 18.35 -2.47 -1.85
C LEU A 452 19.59 -1.57 -1.89
N PHE A 453 20.38 -1.66 -2.95
CA PHE A 453 21.59 -0.87 -3.17
C PHE A 453 21.65 -0.32 -4.59
N ALA A 454 22.27 0.86 -4.73
CA ALA A 454 22.49 1.46 -6.04
C ALA A 454 23.65 0.77 -6.78
N ALA A 455 23.52 0.71 -8.10
CA ALA A 455 24.52 0.12 -8.99
C ALA A 455 24.41 0.71 -10.41
N ASP A 456 25.55 0.93 -11.07
CA ASP A 456 25.58 1.19 -12.51
C ASP A 456 25.52 -0.14 -13.26
N ALA A 457 24.49 -0.32 -14.10
CA ALA A 457 24.43 -1.48 -14.97
C ALA A 457 25.52 -1.40 -16.06
N LYS A 458 25.93 -2.55 -16.60
CA LYS A 458 26.92 -2.59 -17.67
C LYS A 458 26.42 -1.79 -18.88
N ALA A 459 27.16 -0.75 -19.27
CA ALA A 459 26.82 0.10 -20.40
C ALA A 459 26.60 -0.72 -21.69
N VAL A 460 25.52 -0.41 -22.40
CA VAL A 460 25.05 -1.19 -23.57
C VAL A 460 25.28 -0.39 -24.85
N ASP A 461 25.90 -0.98 -25.87
CA ASP A 461 26.15 -0.34 -27.16
C ASP A 461 24.85 -0.18 -27.97
N VAL A 462 24.59 1.02 -28.49
CA VAL A 462 23.41 1.33 -29.32
C VAL A 462 23.70 0.94 -30.77
N THR A 463 22.81 0.15 -31.39
CA THR A 463 23.01 -0.39 -32.75
C THR A 463 21.67 -0.50 -33.49
N ALA A 464 21.67 -0.16 -34.78
CA ALA A 464 20.44 0.00 -35.57
C ALA A 464 19.59 -1.28 -35.76
N ASP A 465 20.20 -2.46 -35.63
CA ASP A 465 19.53 -3.75 -35.76
C ASP A 465 18.97 -4.28 -34.41
N THR A 466 19.25 -3.60 -33.28
CA THR A 466 18.92 -4.07 -31.93
C THR A 466 17.60 -3.48 -31.43
N GLN A 467 16.58 -4.34 -31.29
CA GLN A 467 15.26 -3.97 -30.78
C GLN A 467 15.16 -3.98 -29.25
N THR A 468 15.86 -4.89 -28.56
CA THR A 468 15.90 -4.96 -27.10
C THR A 468 17.34 -4.93 -26.57
N TYR A 469 17.54 -4.17 -25.50
CA TYR A 469 18.84 -3.90 -24.88
C TYR A 469 18.90 -4.59 -23.51
N PRO A 470 19.76 -5.59 -23.31
CA PRO A 470 19.83 -6.33 -22.05
C PRO A 470 20.48 -5.49 -20.95
N VAL A 471 19.75 -5.26 -19.87
CA VAL A 471 20.24 -4.56 -18.68
C VAL A 471 20.87 -5.58 -17.74
N VAL A 472 22.20 -5.55 -17.63
CA VAL A 472 22.97 -6.51 -16.83
C VAL A 472 23.56 -5.78 -15.62
N PRO A 473 23.29 -6.23 -14.37
CA PRO A 473 23.87 -5.62 -13.18
C PRO A 473 25.41 -5.79 -13.17
N PRO A 474 26.15 -4.91 -12.48
CA PRO A 474 27.60 -4.97 -12.48
C PRO A 474 28.08 -6.28 -11.86
N SER A 475 29.00 -6.96 -12.56
CA SER A 475 29.59 -8.22 -12.12
C SER A 475 30.84 -7.93 -11.28
N GLY A 476 30.83 -8.34 -10.02
CA GLY A 476 31.96 -8.28 -9.09
C GLY A 476 31.92 -9.46 -8.11
N ASP A 477 32.85 -9.50 -7.16
CA ASP A 477 33.03 -10.65 -6.25
C ASP A 477 31.91 -10.82 -5.19
N GLY A 478 30.97 -9.87 -5.11
CA GLY A 478 29.87 -9.86 -4.14
C GLY A 478 28.73 -10.86 -4.44
N ALA A 479 27.71 -10.86 -3.58
CA ALA A 479 26.53 -11.71 -3.78
C ALA A 479 25.80 -11.40 -5.09
N ALA A 480 25.24 -12.45 -5.72
CA ALA A 480 24.49 -12.33 -6.97
C ALA A 480 23.42 -11.23 -6.86
N ALA A 481 23.50 -10.25 -7.75
CA ALA A 481 22.61 -9.10 -7.81
C ALA A 481 21.48 -9.34 -8.82
N VAL A 482 20.26 -9.00 -8.42
CA VAL A 482 19.05 -8.97 -9.25
C VAL A 482 18.59 -7.53 -9.35
N ILE A 483 18.24 -7.06 -10.55
CA ILE A 483 17.67 -5.72 -10.75
C ILE A 483 16.28 -5.67 -10.11
N HIS A 484 16.06 -4.71 -9.22
CA HIS A 484 14.76 -4.42 -8.61
C HIS A 484 14.02 -3.33 -9.38
N SER A 485 14.72 -2.27 -9.80
CA SER A 485 14.16 -1.22 -10.65
C SER A 485 15.24 -0.41 -11.36
N ILE A 486 14.95 0.01 -12.58
CA ILE A 486 15.72 1.03 -13.30
C ILE A 486 15.38 2.40 -12.69
N GLN A 487 16.40 3.24 -12.49
CA GLN A 487 16.26 4.60 -11.95
C GLN A 487 16.37 5.66 -13.06
N SER A 488 17.38 5.53 -13.92
CA SER A 488 17.52 6.38 -15.11
C SER A 488 18.16 5.62 -16.28
N VAL A 489 17.94 6.13 -17.50
CA VAL A 489 18.57 5.67 -18.74
C VAL A 489 19.09 6.90 -19.46
N ARG A 490 20.39 7.00 -19.73
CA ARG A 490 21.03 8.21 -20.29
C ARG A 490 21.78 7.89 -21.58
N LEU A 491 21.56 8.73 -22.61
CA LEU A 491 22.22 8.62 -23.91
C LEU A 491 23.69 9.07 -23.80
N MET A 492 24.62 8.21 -24.21
CA MET A 492 26.05 8.48 -24.16
C MET A 492 26.64 8.65 -25.57
N HIS A 493 27.24 9.80 -25.83
CA HIS A 493 27.64 10.26 -27.16
C HIS A 493 29.16 10.21 -27.38
N GLY A 494 29.57 10.25 -28.65
CA GLY A 494 30.97 10.14 -29.08
C GLY A 494 31.45 8.69 -29.22
N PRO A 495 32.60 8.45 -29.89
CA PRO A 495 32.97 7.13 -30.41
C PRO A 495 33.17 6.02 -29.37
N GLU A 496 33.36 6.35 -28.10
CA GLU A 496 33.46 5.38 -27.00
C GLU A 496 32.29 5.47 -26.00
N GLY A 497 31.32 6.37 -26.22
CA GLY A 497 30.26 6.70 -25.27
C GLY A 497 30.73 7.53 -24.06
N GLY A 498 31.75 8.38 -24.24
CA GLY A 498 32.37 9.14 -23.14
C GLY A 498 31.70 10.47 -22.78
N LYS A 499 30.65 10.91 -23.49
CA LYS A 499 29.96 12.18 -23.21
C LYS A 499 28.52 11.95 -22.76
N PRO A 500 28.12 12.34 -21.54
CA PRO A 500 26.72 12.26 -21.12
C PRO A 500 25.86 13.22 -21.93
N GLY A 501 24.73 12.71 -22.41
CA GLY A 501 23.69 13.46 -23.12
C GLY A 501 22.38 13.49 -22.34
N ALA A 502 21.27 13.54 -23.07
CA ALA A 502 19.94 13.58 -22.48
C ALA A 502 19.56 12.26 -21.78
N GLU A 503 18.69 12.38 -20.78
CA GLU A 503 18.05 11.28 -20.10
C GLU A 503 16.77 10.87 -20.85
N ILE A 504 16.56 9.56 -20.98
CA ILE A 504 15.40 8.98 -21.65
C ILE A 504 14.32 8.73 -20.58
N PRO A 505 13.14 9.36 -20.67
CA PRO A 505 12.03 9.07 -19.75
C PRO A 505 11.45 7.66 -19.99
N PRO A 506 10.81 7.04 -18.97
CA PRO A 506 10.02 5.83 -19.18
C PRO A 506 8.81 6.13 -20.06
N TYR A 507 8.46 5.20 -20.95
CA TYR A 507 7.25 5.31 -21.79
C TYR A 507 5.97 5.27 -20.95
N ARG A 508 5.95 4.50 -19.86
CA ARG A 508 4.83 4.42 -18.92
C ARG A 508 4.96 5.50 -17.84
N SER A 509 4.94 6.77 -18.25
CA SER A 509 5.09 7.91 -17.34
C SER A 509 4.37 9.17 -17.84
N LEU A 510 4.18 10.15 -16.96
CA LEU A 510 3.61 11.45 -17.32
C LEU A 510 4.61 12.40 -18.03
N GLN A 511 5.74 11.88 -18.53
CA GLN A 511 6.85 12.67 -19.08
C GLN A 511 6.87 12.74 -20.63
N HIS A 512 5.77 12.38 -21.30
CA HIS A 512 5.61 12.44 -22.76
C HIS A 512 5.82 13.84 -23.41
N TRP A 513 5.92 14.91 -22.60
CA TRP A 513 6.30 16.26 -23.06
C TRP A 513 7.80 16.42 -23.30
N SER A 514 8.62 15.41 -23.02
CA SER A 514 10.08 15.44 -23.16
C SER A 514 10.53 15.77 -24.59
N PRO A 515 11.47 16.72 -24.79
CA PRO A 515 11.96 17.10 -26.12
C PRO A 515 12.88 16.04 -26.75
N VAL A 516 13.18 14.95 -26.05
CA VAL A 516 14.02 13.85 -26.55
C VAL A 516 13.31 13.02 -27.62
N GLY A 517 11.97 12.92 -27.56
CA GLY A 517 11.16 12.14 -28.52
C GLY A 517 11.35 10.63 -28.46
N VAL A 518 12.22 10.13 -27.58
CA VAL A 518 12.50 8.70 -27.35
C VAL A 518 12.18 8.37 -25.89
N PHE A 519 11.63 7.17 -25.68
CA PHE A 519 11.18 6.62 -24.41
C PHE A 519 11.72 5.20 -24.26
N TRP A 520 11.86 4.70 -23.02
CA TRP A 520 12.16 3.30 -22.76
C TRP A 520 10.97 2.54 -22.18
N ILE A 521 10.77 1.30 -22.64
CA ILE A 521 9.85 0.30 -22.08
C ILE A 521 10.72 -0.80 -21.47
N GLN A 522 10.44 -1.24 -20.24
CA GLN A 522 11.01 -2.48 -19.70
C GLN A 522 10.24 -3.68 -20.26
N GLU A 523 10.93 -4.52 -21.03
CA GLU A 523 10.33 -5.72 -21.61
C GLU A 523 10.22 -6.84 -20.55
N LYS A 524 9.00 -7.32 -20.32
CA LYS A 524 8.68 -8.27 -19.24
C LYS A 524 8.82 -9.72 -19.70
N ASN A 525 10.05 -10.24 -19.75
CA ASN A 525 10.27 -11.69 -19.95
C ASN A 525 9.66 -12.54 -18.81
N SER A 526 9.67 -12.02 -17.57
CA SER A 526 8.69 -12.34 -16.54
C SER A 526 8.73 -11.29 -15.42
N TRP A 527 7.81 -11.42 -14.46
CA TRP A 527 7.85 -10.72 -13.17
C TRP A 527 8.64 -11.52 -12.10
N GLU A 528 9.24 -12.67 -12.43
CA GLU A 528 9.93 -13.53 -11.45
C GLU A 528 11.32 -13.00 -11.04
N ILE A 529 11.66 -13.18 -9.76
CA ILE A 529 12.95 -12.76 -9.19
C ILE A 529 14.10 -13.53 -9.85
N GLY A 530 15.01 -12.81 -10.50
CA GLY A 530 16.26 -13.35 -11.04
C GLY A 530 16.26 -13.69 -12.53
N GLN A 531 15.18 -13.38 -13.26
CA GLN A 531 15.22 -13.41 -14.73
C GLN A 531 15.89 -12.16 -15.33
N GLY A 532 16.32 -12.24 -16.59
CA GLY A 532 17.00 -11.15 -17.29
C GLY A 532 16.07 -9.96 -17.55
N THR A 533 16.56 -8.74 -17.30
CA THR A 533 15.87 -7.49 -17.61
C THR A 533 16.32 -6.97 -18.96
N GLU A 534 15.39 -6.56 -19.81
CA GLU A 534 15.66 -5.93 -21.11
C GLU A 534 14.85 -4.63 -21.23
N ILE A 535 15.33 -3.68 -22.01
CA ILE A 535 14.58 -2.47 -22.39
C ILE A 535 14.46 -2.33 -23.90
N ARG A 536 13.30 -1.87 -24.38
CA ARG A 536 13.05 -1.46 -25.78
C ARG A 536 12.98 0.07 -25.84
N LEU A 537 13.55 0.67 -26.88
CA LEU A 537 13.51 2.11 -27.13
C LEU A 537 12.47 2.45 -28.20
N VAL A 538 11.58 3.41 -27.92
CA VAL A 538 10.42 3.74 -28.76
C VAL A 538 10.16 5.23 -28.88
N ASP A 539 9.38 5.63 -29.88
CA ASP A 539 8.72 6.95 -29.93
C ASP A 539 7.35 6.97 -29.21
N LEU A 540 6.53 7.99 -29.47
CA LEU A 540 5.18 8.12 -28.92
C LEU A 540 4.14 7.19 -29.57
N ASP A 541 4.46 6.58 -30.70
CA ASP A 541 3.57 5.69 -31.48
C ASP A 541 3.97 4.20 -31.28
N ASP A 542 4.73 3.88 -30.23
CA ASP A 542 5.32 2.56 -29.90
C ASP A 542 6.22 1.97 -31.01
N GLN A 543 6.73 2.81 -31.94
CA GLN A 543 7.63 2.34 -32.99
C GLN A 543 9.07 2.28 -32.47
N PRO A 544 9.84 1.20 -32.75
CA PRO A 544 11.22 1.10 -32.32
C PRO A 544 12.11 2.22 -32.89
N VAL A 545 12.83 2.94 -32.02
CA VAL A 545 13.74 4.03 -32.42
C VAL A 545 15.18 3.73 -32.00
N THR A 546 16.11 3.90 -32.93
CA THR A 546 17.55 3.98 -32.64
C THR A 546 17.94 5.45 -32.44
N PRO A 547 18.30 5.90 -31.23
CA PRO A 547 18.76 7.26 -31.00
C PRO A 547 20.19 7.48 -31.51
N ASP A 548 20.57 8.73 -31.80
CA ASP A 548 21.96 9.12 -32.14
C ASP A 548 22.85 9.13 -30.90
N ALA A 549 23.19 7.94 -30.42
CA ALA A 549 24.10 7.70 -29.30
C ALA A 549 24.99 6.49 -29.59
N ALA A 550 26.12 6.39 -28.90
CA ALA A 550 27.00 5.22 -28.99
C ALA A 550 26.63 4.17 -27.93
N LYS A 551 26.25 4.62 -26.72
CA LYS A 551 25.92 3.74 -25.58
C LYS A 551 24.73 4.25 -24.77
N LEU A 552 24.14 3.35 -24.00
CA LEU A 552 23.24 3.64 -22.89
C LEU A 552 24.01 3.49 -21.58
N ALA A 553 23.99 4.51 -20.73
CA ALA A 553 24.28 4.37 -19.30
C ALA A 553 22.96 4.16 -18.56
N ILE A 554 22.90 3.20 -17.63
CA ILE A 554 21.66 2.80 -16.95
C ILE A 554 21.94 2.67 -15.45
N GLU A 555 21.33 3.54 -14.66
CA GLU A 555 21.41 3.55 -13.20
C GLU A 555 20.31 2.61 -12.66
N VAL A 556 20.66 1.62 -11.85
CA VAL A 556 19.71 0.61 -11.31
C VAL A 556 19.76 0.50 -9.79
N MET A 557 18.64 0.11 -9.20
CA MET A 557 18.60 -0.46 -7.84
C MET A 557 18.61 -1.98 -7.93
N CYS A 558 19.46 -2.61 -7.12
CA CYS A 558 19.65 -4.05 -7.06
C CYS A 558 19.36 -4.60 -5.66
N MET A 559 19.04 -5.90 -5.61
CA MET A 559 18.85 -6.70 -4.40
C MET A 559 19.53 -8.07 -4.58
N ASN A 560 19.75 -8.83 -3.50
CA ASN A 560 20.36 -10.16 -3.54
C ASN A 560 19.34 -11.31 -3.61
N GLY A 561 18.16 -11.04 -4.17
CA GLY A 561 17.09 -12.03 -4.36
C GLY A 561 16.64 -12.64 -3.02
N HIS A 562 16.74 -13.96 -2.89
CA HIS A 562 16.37 -14.68 -1.66
C HIS A 562 17.57 -14.96 -0.72
N ALA A 563 18.81 -14.65 -1.11
CA ALA A 563 20.01 -14.97 -0.32
C ALA A 563 20.00 -14.37 1.10
N PRO A 564 19.52 -13.13 1.35
CA PRO A 564 19.45 -12.57 2.70
C PRO A 564 18.64 -13.39 3.71
N HIS A 565 17.62 -14.13 3.26
CA HIS A 565 16.75 -14.90 4.15
C HIS A 565 17.45 -16.12 4.80
N ALA A 566 18.62 -16.50 4.29
CA ALA A 566 19.45 -17.57 4.83
C ALA A 566 20.56 -17.07 5.79
N ILE A 567 20.55 -15.78 6.16
CA ILE A 567 21.53 -15.19 7.09
C ILE A 567 21.11 -15.47 8.54
N ASP A 568 21.96 -16.19 9.28
CA ASP A 568 21.92 -16.26 10.74
C ASP A 568 22.29 -14.90 11.35
N VAL A 569 21.66 -14.53 12.47
CA VAL A 569 21.79 -13.19 13.08
C VAL A 569 22.20 -13.24 14.56
N GLY A 570 22.86 -12.19 15.03
CA GLY A 570 23.31 -12.04 16.41
C GLY A 570 24.74 -12.51 16.68
N ALA A 571 25.62 -12.44 15.67
CA ALA A 571 27.04 -12.76 15.81
C ALA A 571 27.73 -11.83 16.84
N PRO A 572 28.58 -12.36 17.74
CA PRO A 572 29.21 -11.55 18.81
C PRO A 572 30.11 -10.40 18.36
N GLY A 573 30.52 -10.37 17.07
CA GLY A 573 31.34 -9.31 16.48
C GLY A 573 30.57 -8.33 15.60
N GLY A 574 29.23 -8.39 15.60
CA GLY A 574 28.39 -7.76 14.59
C GLY A 574 28.11 -8.69 13.42
N ASP A 575 26.93 -8.54 12.83
CA ASP A 575 26.50 -9.21 11.59
C ASP A 575 26.81 -8.32 10.37
N LEU A 576 26.69 -7.01 10.53
CA LEU A 576 26.82 -6.01 9.48
C LEU A 576 28.04 -5.12 9.71
N PHE A 577 28.67 -4.68 8.62
CA PHE A 577 29.84 -3.81 8.61
C PHE A 577 29.67 -2.73 7.54
N SER A 578 30.14 -1.51 7.78
CA SER A 578 30.24 -0.46 6.76
C SER A 578 31.70 -0.19 6.44
N GLU A 579 32.00 0.14 5.18
CA GLU A 579 33.31 0.70 4.80
C GLU A 579 33.30 2.24 4.80
N GLU A 580 32.11 2.86 4.71
CA GLU A 580 31.94 4.32 4.76
C GLU A 580 32.14 4.87 6.18
N LEU A 581 31.73 4.10 7.19
CA LEU A 581 31.83 4.48 8.60
C LEU A 581 33.22 4.17 9.15
N ASN A 582 33.98 5.20 9.50
CA ASN A 582 35.21 5.09 10.30
C ASN A 582 34.91 4.81 11.80
N LEU A 583 33.84 4.07 12.08
CA LEU A 583 33.39 3.65 13.41
C LEU A 583 33.55 2.14 13.54
N SER A 584 34.39 1.67 14.46
CA SER A 584 34.60 0.24 14.72
C SER A 584 33.47 -0.38 15.56
N THR A 585 32.24 0.09 15.38
CA THR A 585 31.04 -0.34 16.12
C THR A 585 30.49 -1.64 15.54
N PRO A 586 30.28 -2.71 16.33
CA PRO A 586 29.57 -3.88 15.85
C PRO A 586 28.10 -3.51 15.58
N ILE A 587 27.59 -3.88 14.41
CA ILE A 587 26.20 -3.68 14.01
C ILE A 587 25.53 -5.05 13.95
N THR A 588 24.47 -5.26 14.74
CA THR A 588 23.80 -6.57 14.87
C THR A 588 22.37 -6.52 14.34
N MET A 589 21.91 -7.60 13.72
CA MET A 589 20.53 -7.74 13.25
C MET A 589 19.66 -8.33 14.37
N LEU A 590 18.65 -7.58 14.79
CA LEU A 590 17.73 -7.95 15.88
C LEU A 590 16.60 -8.89 15.44
N VAL A 591 16.44 -9.11 14.14
CA VAL A 591 15.49 -10.04 13.53
C VAL A 591 16.15 -10.71 12.31
N PRO A 592 15.85 -11.98 12.00
CA PRO A 592 16.30 -12.59 10.74
C PRO A 592 15.72 -11.82 9.54
N PRO A 593 16.46 -11.63 8.44
CA PRO A 593 15.97 -10.89 7.28
C PRO A 593 14.71 -11.53 6.68
N SER A 594 13.72 -10.70 6.32
CA SER A 594 12.46 -11.18 5.74
C SER A 594 12.69 -11.88 4.40
N SER A 595 11.81 -12.82 4.05
CA SER A 595 11.78 -13.41 2.72
C SER A 595 11.35 -12.36 1.69
N THR A 596 12.22 -12.05 0.73
CA THR A 596 11.87 -11.28 -0.48
C THR A 596 10.63 -11.89 -1.12
N SER A 597 9.59 -11.09 -1.33
CA SER A 597 8.25 -11.54 -1.72
C SER A 597 7.66 -10.64 -2.81
N GLN A 598 6.54 -11.02 -3.42
CA GLN A 598 5.95 -10.27 -4.52
C GLN A 598 4.44 -10.03 -4.31
N PRO A 599 3.94 -8.82 -4.56
CA PRO A 599 2.51 -8.54 -4.48
C PRO A 599 1.71 -9.31 -5.56
N PRO A 600 0.46 -9.72 -5.28
CA PRO A 600 -0.34 -10.48 -6.25
C PRO A 600 -0.57 -9.71 -7.56
N HIS A 601 -0.06 -10.25 -8.66
CA HIS A 601 -0.13 -9.68 -10.02
C HIS A 601 -1.34 -10.18 -10.84
N GLU A 602 -2.22 -11.00 -10.24
CA GLU A 602 -3.52 -11.39 -10.83
C GLU A 602 -4.33 -10.14 -11.26
N ASP A 603 -4.95 -10.12 -12.44
CA ASP A 603 -5.70 -8.94 -12.93
C ASP A 603 -6.84 -8.53 -11.98
N ARG A 604 -7.47 -9.51 -11.30
CA ARG A 604 -8.47 -9.24 -10.23
C ARG A 604 -7.88 -8.57 -8.98
N ALA A 605 -6.57 -8.61 -8.79
CA ALA A 605 -5.83 -7.87 -7.77
C ALA A 605 -5.46 -6.46 -8.27
N LEU A 606 -5.01 -6.32 -9.53
CA LEU A 606 -4.75 -5.02 -10.14
C LEU A 606 -6.02 -4.15 -10.24
N TRP A 607 -7.14 -4.71 -10.70
CA TRP A 607 -8.45 -4.01 -10.72
C TRP A 607 -8.97 -3.63 -9.33
N ARG A 608 -8.66 -4.43 -8.30
CA ARG A 608 -9.00 -4.09 -6.91
C ARG A 608 -8.14 -2.95 -6.37
N LEU A 609 -6.87 -2.91 -6.75
CA LEU A 609 -5.95 -1.82 -6.43
C LEU A 609 -6.37 -0.52 -7.13
N LEU A 610 -6.73 -0.57 -8.41
CA LEU A 610 -7.33 0.55 -9.15
C LEU A 610 -8.62 1.05 -8.50
N SER A 611 -9.50 0.13 -8.07
CA SER A 611 -10.72 0.47 -7.32
C SER A 611 -10.42 1.12 -5.96
N ALA A 612 -9.28 0.78 -5.32
CA ALA A 612 -8.82 1.37 -4.07
C ALA A 612 -8.02 2.67 -4.25
N LEU A 613 -7.61 3.00 -5.48
CA LEU A 613 -7.01 4.28 -5.88
C LEU A 613 -8.07 5.35 -6.17
N SER A 614 -9.32 4.96 -6.46
CA SER A 614 -10.45 5.87 -6.62
C SER A 614 -11.29 5.97 -5.33
N PRO A 615 -11.04 6.95 -4.44
CA PRO A 615 -11.80 7.10 -3.20
C PRO A 615 -13.25 7.50 -3.49
N ASN A 616 -14.19 6.68 -3.03
CA ASN A 616 -15.63 6.91 -3.17
C ASN A 616 -16.32 6.71 -1.82
N HIS A 617 -17.02 7.72 -1.32
CA HIS A 617 -17.71 7.66 -0.02
C HIS A 617 -18.75 6.52 0.08
N ALA A 618 -19.30 6.03 -1.04
CA ALA A 618 -20.19 4.87 -1.06
C ALA A 618 -19.50 3.58 -0.57
N ALA A 619 -18.18 3.46 -0.74
CA ALA A 619 -17.37 2.36 -0.22
C ALA A 619 -17.12 2.45 1.31
N LEU A 620 -17.52 3.55 1.98
CA LEU A 620 -17.53 3.66 3.44
C LEU A 620 -18.84 3.12 4.05
N SER A 621 -19.78 2.64 3.24
CA SER A 621 -20.99 1.95 3.72
C SER A 621 -20.70 0.51 4.17
N PRO A 622 -21.62 -0.15 4.91
CA PRO A 622 -21.49 -1.56 5.26
C PRO A 622 -21.29 -2.52 4.07
N ALA A 623 -21.75 -2.14 2.86
CA ALA A 623 -21.50 -2.92 1.65
C ALA A 623 -20.02 -2.87 1.19
N GLY A 624 -19.29 -1.81 1.54
CA GLY A 624 -17.87 -1.65 1.21
C GLY A 624 -16.92 -2.50 2.06
N LEU A 625 -17.39 -3.07 3.18
CA LEU A 625 -16.56 -3.91 4.06
C LEU A 625 -15.87 -5.06 3.30
N GLY A 626 -16.60 -5.75 2.42
CA GLY A 626 -16.05 -6.85 1.64
C GLY A 626 -14.96 -6.41 0.64
N ALA A 627 -15.03 -5.19 0.12
CA ALA A 627 -14.00 -4.62 -0.74
C ALA A 627 -12.74 -4.26 0.06
N LEU A 628 -12.91 -3.63 1.23
CA LEU A 628 -11.81 -3.33 2.16
C LEU A 628 -11.12 -4.61 2.63
N GLN A 629 -11.87 -5.62 3.07
CA GLN A 629 -11.32 -6.91 3.45
C GLN A 629 -10.60 -7.58 2.28
N ALA A 630 -11.16 -7.60 1.07
CA ALA A 630 -10.50 -8.17 -0.10
C ALA A 630 -9.18 -7.46 -0.47
N LEU A 631 -9.09 -6.14 -0.26
CA LEU A 631 -7.85 -5.38 -0.44
C LEU A 631 -6.81 -5.74 0.65
N LEU A 632 -7.24 -5.82 1.91
CA LEU A 632 -6.36 -6.21 3.01
C LEU A 632 -5.90 -7.67 2.91
N TYR A 633 -6.73 -8.59 2.42
CA TYR A 633 -6.33 -9.97 2.08
C TYR A 633 -5.34 -10.02 0.90
N GLN A 634 -5.45 -9.10 -0.07
CA GLN A 634 -4.51 -8.99 -1.18
C GLN A 634 -3.12 -8.53 -0.71
N PHE A 635 -3.04 -7.53 0.17
CA PHE A 635 -1.77 -7.20 0.83
C PHE A 635 -1.28 -8.35 1.74
N ALA A 636 -2.18 -8.98 2.51
CA ALA A 636 -1.84 -10.12 3.37
C ALA A 636 -1.31 -11.37 2.63
N LYS A 637 -1.44 -11.46 1.30
CA LYS A 637 -0.75 -12.51 0.50
C LYS A 637 0.78 -12.36 0.52
N THR A 638 1.34 -11.18 0.86
CA THR A 638 2.78 -10.99 1.06
C THR A 638 3.22 -11.18 2.52
N ALA A 639 2.29 -11.51 3.42
CA ALA A 639 2.50 -11.61 4.86
C ALA A 639 2.59 -13.08 5.35
N PRO A 640 3.16 -13.34 6.53
CA PRO A 640 3.01 -14.62 7.23
C PRO A 640 1.53 -14.95 7.52
N PRO A 641 1.17 -16.24 7.67
CA PRO A 641 -0.21 -16.74 7.53
C PRO A 641 -1.24 -16.20 8.54
N ASP A 642 -0.80 -15.62 9.66
CA ASP A 642 -1.69 -15.03 10.67
C ASP A 642 -2.47 -13.80 10.17
N ALA A 643 -2.00 -13.13 9.11
CA ALA A 643 -2.61 -11.89 8.64
C ALA A 643 -4.08 -12.03 8.23
N SER A 644 -4.48 -13.22 7.75
CA SER A 644 -5.88 -13.53 7.43
C SER A 644 -6.82 -13.41 8.65
N ARG A 645 -6.30 -13.64 9.87
CA ARG A 645 -7.10 -13.61 11.11
C ARG A 645 -7.54 -12.19 11.46
N TYR A 646 -6.63 -11.21 11.45
CA TYR A 646 -6.99 -9.84 11.83
C TYR A 646 -7.91 -9.19 10.78
N VAL A 647 -7.76 -9.52 9.48
CA VAL A 647 -8.67 -9.05 8.42
C VAL A 647 -10.08 -9.61 8.60
N ALA A 648 -10.22 -10.89 8.97
CA ALA A 648 -11.51 -11.48 9.34
C ALA A 648 -12.13 -10.84 10.60
N GLY A 649 -11.29 -10.32 11.51
CA GLY A 649 -11.69 -9.58 12.70
C GLY A 649 -12.38 -8.23 12.45
N ILE A 650 -12.31 -7.69 11.23
CA ILE A 650 -13.02 -6.46 10.86
C ILE A 650 -14.47 -6.80 10.55
N THR A 651 -15.35 -6.71 11.54
CA THR A 651 -16.73 -7.21 11.46
C THR A 651 -17.73 -6.22 10.83
N LYS A 652 -17.47 -4.90 10.92
CA LYS A 652 -18.34 -3.85 10.35
C LYS A 652 -17.51 -2.63 9.91
N LEU A 653 -18.01 -1.95 8.88
CA LEU A 653 -17.58 -0.63 8.41
C LEU A 653 -18.83 0.25 8.28
N ASN A 654 -18.79 1.48 8.78
CA ASN A 654 -19.88 2.45 8.60
C ASN A 654 -19.39 3.91 8.67
N GLY A 655 -19.45 4.61 7.55
CA GLY A 655 -19.28 6.06 7.44
C GLY A 655 -20.57 6.82 7.72
N ARG A 656 -20.51 7.86 8.55
CA ARG A 656 -21.60 8.83 8.74
C ARG A 656 -21.12 10.25 8.50
N SER A 657 -21.90 11.06 7.80
CA SER A 657 -21.59 12.49 7.67
C SER A 657 -21.70 13.19 9.03
N VAL A 658 -20.72 14.02 9.32
CA VAL A 658 -20.59 14.82 10.54
C VAL A 658 -20.19 16.25 10.19
N LYS A 659 -20.13 17.10 11.20
CA LYS A 659 -19.40 18.38 11.14
C LYS A 659 -18.49 18.49 12.36
N ARG A 660 -17.33 19.11 12.20
CA ARG A 660 -16.34 19.30 13.26
C ARG A 660 -15.87 20.74 13.30
N VAL A 661 -15.62 21.24 14.50
CA VAL A 661 -15.01 22.56 14.70
C VAL A 661 -13.50 22.34 14.72
N MET A 662 -12.78 22.94 13.78
CA MET A 662 -11.36 22.68 13.55
C MET A 662 -10.60 23.98 13.29
N ASN A 663 -9.33 24.01 13.69
CA ASN A 663 -8.41 25.09 13.31
C ASN A 663 -7.86 24.77 11.91
N VAL A 664 -8.27 25.54 10.91
CA VAL A 664 -7.77 25.40 9.52
C VAL A 664 -6.66 26.44 9.34
N ALA A 665 -5.49 26.04 8.85
CA ALA A 665 -4.31 26.93 8.79
C ALA A 665 -4.52 28.23 7.99
N SER A 666 -5.46 28.22 7.03
CA SER A 666 -5.86 29.38 6.23
C SER A 666 -6.83 30.35 6.92
N VAL A 667 -7.34 30.04 8.13
CA VAL A 667 -8.34 30.83 8.86
C VAL A 667 -7.92 31.03 10.33
N PRO A 668 -7.80 32.28 10.84
CA PRO A 668 -7.27 32.56 12.18
C PRO A 668 -8.28 32.29 13.33
N MET A 669 -9.30 31.47 13.09
CA MET A 669 -10.33 31.10 14.07
C MET A 669 -10.90 29.71 13.75
N PRO A 670 -11.44 28.96 14.74
CA PRO A 670 -12.02 27.65 14.48
C PRO A 670 -13.20 27.72 13.51
N VAL A 671 -13.22 26.84 12.51
CA VAL A 671 -14.24 26.76 11.45
C VAL A 671 -15.04 25.46 11.59
N LEU A 672 -16.34 25.51 11.28
CA LEU A 672 -17.18 24.31 11.20
C LEU A 672 -17.01 23.61 9.84
N VAL A 673 -16.11 22.64 9.78
CA VAL A 673 -15.78 21.85 8.59
C VAL A 673 -16.78 20.68 8.44
N PRO A 674 -17.28 20.39 7.22
CA PRO A 674 -17.98 19.13 6.94
C PRO A 674 -17.04 17.93 7.03
N GLY A 675 -17.58 16.73 7.23
CA GLY A 675 -16.74 15.53 7.29
C GLY A 675 -17.48 14.22 7.34
N ILE A 676 -16.70 13.14 7.43
CA ILE A 676 -17.18 11.76 7.58
C ILE A 676 -16.50 11.14 8.80
N GLN A 677 -17.31 10.73 9.79
CA GLN A 677 -16.81 9.81 10.81
C GLN A 677 -16.87 8.39 10.24
N VAL A 678 -15.72 7.70 10.21
CA VAL A 678 -15.62 6.30 9.80
C VAL A 678 -15.55 5.42 11.04
N THR A 679 -16.58 4.63 11.28
CA THR A 679 -16.61 3.63 12.35
C THR A 679 -16.20 2.26 11.80
N LEU A 680 -15.13 1.68 12.33
CA LEU A 680 -14.87 0.24 12.24
C LEU A 680 -15.37 -0.47 13.50
N THR A 681 -15.85 -1.69 13.34
CA THR A 681 -16.08 -2.63 14.46
C THR A 681 -15.13 -3.80 14.34
N ILE A 682 -14.24 -3.94 15.32
CA ILE A 682 -13.14 -4.92 15.34
C ILE A 682 -13.36 -5.92 16.47
N ASP A 683 -13.21 -7.21 16.18
CA ASP A 683 -13.02 -8.24 17.19
C ASP A 683 -11.58 -8.21 17.72
N GLU A 684 -11.41 -7.73 18.95
CA GLU A 684 -10.13 -7.66 19.66
C GLU A 684 -9.44 -9.04 19.77
N ALA A 685 -10.22 -10.13 19.86
CA ALA A 685 -9.70 -11.49 19.90
C ALA A 685 -9.14 -11.97 18.54
N ALA A 686 -9.43 -11.28 17.43
CA ALA A 686 -8.81 -11.55 16.15
C ALA A 686 -7.43 -10.88 15.99
N PHE A 687 -7.14 -9.83 16.75
CA PHE A 687 -5.92 -9.02 16.65
C PHE A 687 -4.78 -9.47 17.59
N THR A 688 -4.92 -10.58 18.30
CA THR A 688 -3.92 -11.05 19.28
C THR A 688 -2.52 -11.18 18.66
N GLY A 689 -1.56 -10.35 19.09
CA GLY A 689 -0.19 -10.31 18.56
C GLY A 689 0.07 -9.21 17.53
N HIS A 690 -0.93 -8.38 17.22
CA HIS A 690 -0.86 -7.15 16.44
C HIS A 690 -1.34 -5.98 17.31
N ALA A 691 -0.68 -4.83 17.23
CA ALA A 691 -1.11 -3.65 17.97
C ALA A 691 -2.34 -3.01 17.32
N LEU A 692 -3.42 -2.86 18.08
CA LEU A 692 -4.64 -2.20 17.63
C LEU A 692 -4.39 -0.72 17.31
N HIS A 693 -3.54 -0.03 18.08
CA HIS A 693 -3.11 1.34 17.80
C HIS A 693 -2.46 1.44 16.41
N THR A 694 -1.48 0.57 16.12
CA THR A 694 -0.79 0.54 14.82
C THR A 694 -1.76 0.30 13.67
N PHE A 695 -2.64 -0.71 13.78
CA PHE A 695 -3.64 -0.97 12.74
C PHE A 695 -4.60 0.21 12.54
N THR A 696 -5.01 0.85 13.64
CA THR A 696 -5.91 2.00 13.59
C THR A 696 -5.25 3.20 12.92
N GLN A 697 -3.98 3.50 13.24
CA GLN A 697 -3.19 4.55 12.59
C GLN A 697 -2.94 4.30 11.08
N LEU A 698 -2.89 3.04 10.65
CA LEU A 698 -2.87 2.68 9.21
C LEU A 698 -4.22 2.94 8.55
N MET A 699 -5.32 2.52 9.19
CA MET A 699 -6.68 2.71 8.68
C MET A 699 -7.06 4.19 8.62
N GLU A 700 -6.65 4.99 9.60
CA GLU A 700 -6.89 6.44 9.63
C GLU A 700 -6.26 7.14 8.41
N ARG A 701 -4.99 6.83 8.09
CA ARG A 701 -4.31 7.30 6.87
C ARG A 701 -4.92 6.73 5.59
N TYR A 702 -5.35 5.47 5.58
CA TYR A 702 -6.05 4.87 4.45
C TYR A 702 -7.36 5.59 4.14
N PHE A 703 -8.17 5.87 5.18
CA PHE A 703 -9.44 6.56 5.05
C PHE A 703 -9.27 8.05 4.75
N LEU A 704 -8.19 8.71 5.18
CA LEU A 704 -7.96 10.14 4.91
C LEU A 704 -8.01 10.49 3.40
N ARG A 705 -7.66 9.55 2.51
CA ARG A 705 -7.81 9.71 1.05
C ARG A 705 -9.26 9.89 0.59
N TYR A 706 -10.25 9.49 1.40
CA TYR A 706 -11.68 9.69 1.17
C TYR A 706 -12.22 11.02 1.71
N ALA A 707 -11.36 11.87 2.29
CA ALA A 707 -11.77 13.17 2.81
C ALA A 707 -11.85 14.24 1.69
N GLY A 708 -10.91 14.26 0.75
CA GLY A 708 -10.83 15.33 -0.25
C GLY A 708 -10.63 16.68 0.45
N GLY A 709 -11.58 17.61 0.27
CA GLY A 709 -11.61 18.90 0.99
C GLY A 709 -12.40 18.91 2.31
N ASP A 710 -12.99 17.78 2.71
CA ASP A 710 -13.69 17.61 3.99
C ASP A 710 -12.71 17.11 5.09
N CYS A 711 -13.21 16.88 6.31
CA CYS A 711 -12.45 16.16 7.36
C CYS A 711 -12.89 14.69 7.52
N ILE A 712 -11.99 13.83 7.99
CA ILE A 712 -12.29 12.46 8.41
C ILE A 712 -11.90 12.25 9.87
N GLU A 713 -12.75 11.52 10.58
CA GLU A 713 -12.59 11.19 12.01
C GLU A 713 -12.74 9.68 12.17
N MET A 714 -11.73 8.99 12.70
CA MET A 714 -11.80 7.54 12.86
C MET A 714 -12.32 7.13 14.24
N VAL A 715 -13.22 6.14 14.27
CA VAL A 715 -13.68 5.48 15.51
C VAL A 715 -13.54 3.98 15.36
N VAL A 716 -12.96 3.32 16.36
CA VAL A 716 -12.93 1.85 16.47
C VAL A 716 -13.83 1.42 17.62
N THR A 717 -14.66 0.42 17.38
CA THR A 717 -15.58 -0.17 18.36
C THR A 717 -15.37 -1.67 18.51
N SER A 718 -15.60 -2.20 19.71
CA SER A 718 -15.72 -3.65 19.94
C SER A 718 -17.06 -4.17 19.37
N PRO A 719 -17.26 -5.49 19.19
CA PRO A 719 -18.53 -6.04 18.71
C PRO A 719 -19.69 -5.76 19.69
N HIS A 720 -19.38 -5.44 20.95
CA HIS A 720 -20.31 -5.06 22.01
C HIS A 720 -20.66 -3.56 22.03
N GLY A 721 -20.04 -2.75 21.16
CA GLY A 721 -20.28 -1.30 21.05
C GLY A 721 -19.41 -0.43 21.96
N THR A 722 -18.45 -1.01 22.69
CA THR A 722 -17.45 -0.24 23.44
C THR A 722 -16.56 0.52 22.47
N VAL A 723 -16.27 1.80 22.73
CA VAL A 723 -15.27 2.56 21.94
C VAL A 723 -13.87 2.15 22.39
N ILE A 724 -13.07 1.63 21.47
CA ILE A 724 -11.66 1.23 21.65
C ILE A 724 -10.73 2.39 21.26
N TYR A 725 -11.06 3.12 20.21
CA TYR A 725 -10.31 4.29 19.75
C TYR A 725 -11.25 5.35 19.19
N HIS A 726 -10.91 6.61 19.41
CA HIS A 726 -11.54 7.77 18.78
C HIS A 726 -10.41 8.74 18.43
N GLY A 727 -10.08 8.83 17.15
CA GLY A 727 -9.04 9.71 16.63
C GLY A 727 -9.55 11.16 16.55
N GLU A 728 -8.62 12.10 16.57
CA GLU A 728 -8.95 13.49 16.27
C GLU A 728 -9.39 13.63 14.80
N PRO A 729 -10.28 14.58 14.47
CA PRO A 729 -10.62 14.82 13.08
C PRO A 729 -9.42 15.36 12.32
N LEU A 730 -9.08 14.72 11.20
CA LEU A 730 -8.01 15.12 10.29
C LEU A 730 -8.60 15.77 9.04
N LEU A 731 -7.98 16.85 8.54
CA LEU A 731 -8.33 17.45 7.25
C LEU A 731 -7.75 16.61 6.12
N GLY A 732 -8.52 16.42 5.04
CA GLY A 732 -7.99 15.84 3.81
C GLY A 732 -6.91 16.75 3.19
N PRO A 733 -5.91 16.16 2.48
CA PRO A 733 -4.93 16.94 1.74
C PRO A 733 -5.59 17.73 0.60
N GLU A 734 -5.37 19.04 0.57
CA GLU A 734 -5.94 19.97 -0.43
C GLU A 734 -5.53 19.64 -1.89
N GLU A 735 -4.50 18.79 -2.08
CA GLU A 735 -3.90 18.45 -3.37
C GLU A 735 -4.71 17.42 -4.19
N PHE A 736 -5.72 16.75 -3.63
CA PHE A 736 -6.59 15.80 -4.37
C PHE A 736 -7.64 16.51 -5.26
N ALA A 737 -7.21 17.53 -6.00
CA ALA A 737 -7.96 18.13 -7.09
C ALA A 737 -7.36 17.68 -8.44
N PHE A 738 -8.19 17.05 -9.28
CA PHE A 738 -7.87 16.44 -10.58
C PHE A 738 -7.18 15.06 -10.54
N VAL A 739 -8.03 14.04 -10.60
CA VAL A 739 -7.92 12.94 -11.59
C VAL A 739 -9.15 13.07 -12.51
#